data_AF-A0A961TIN2-F1
#
_entry.id   AF-A0A961TIN2-F1
#
_cell.length_a   1.000
_cell.length_b   1.000
_cell.length_c   1.000
_cell.angle_alpha   90.00
_cell.angle_beta   90.00
_cell.angle_gamma   90.00
#
_symmetry.space_group_name_H-M   'P 1'
#
loop_
_entity.id
_entity.type
_entity.pdbx_description
1 polymer ?
#
loop_
_entity_poly.entity_id
_entity_poly.type
_entity_poly.pdbx_seq_one_letter_code
_entity_poly.pdbx_strand_id
1 'polypeptide(L)'
;MLLRLLGFVFALIVAVSAQAATFSNSTHKMIIVPNAGTMSQSERLTVSDGVLKALIEAGAISGGTVASSAPDPASFDWWLDSSSSPAVLKRYTNGAWSAAGVDAQAGYAGIRYRFSTSTTMADPTGGYFRFDNATIASVTAMAIDDSGTNPGAVDYSSFINSWASGGTIFLTEIGAPQNFAIFTVSSNTDNTGWSEVALTYIASGGSLTLDQDYSLLYIRPGATGATGATGPSGADGADGADGANAYVYIAYASDASGTGFTTTFDSGLDYIAVLATDTAVPSPSAGDFAGLWKNYKGATGSTGATGATGATGATGSIPGYAYSFSTTITDSDPGSGVLRFDNATFGSVTEIYFDNENSDAADVTTWLDSFDDSTTTANYGTIRIEKADDPAIWREIIVSGTVTDGTGYRKVPVSPVTSNGSLSDSDAVVVNFWRSGDAGAGTGDVVGPASATDNAIARYDSTTGKLIQNSAVTVDDSGNIAGLGTLGMSGNLAVGGTVDGRDVASDGTKLDGIEAAADVTDATNVAAAGAMMDTDFTADGEIQVGTGSGAYAAESGATLRTSIGVGTGDSPQFTGIEVGHASDTTLARSASGEISIEGKRALNTGDLSLQTVVIPAGAMLSSTTSGPASAQVETTTNAINYKVLDFDASADECAQFSIPMPKGWNEGTVTYQAFWTTTATGTTGVAWYLQGVAISDGDPIDTAWGTAVVVTDDAQSAAGDVLASSVSSAVTIAGTPAAGDMSFFRICRDVSDANDDMTQDARLIAVKLLYTIDALKDD
;
A
#
# COMPACT_ATOMS: atom_id res chain seq x y z
N MET A 1 4.24 -19.06 37.54
CA MET A 1 4.64 -18.90 38.96
C MET A 1 5.54 -17.67 39.07
N LEU A 2 5.62 -17.03 40.25
CA LEU A 2 6.37 -15.80 40.62
C LEU A 2 7.41 -15.26 39.59
N LEU A 3 7.35 -14.01 39.08
CA LEU A 3 7.35 -12.68 39.75
C LEU A 3 8.76 -12.24 40.24
N ARG A 4 9.14 -10.97 39.93
CA ARG A 4 10.35 -10.19 40.36
C ARG A 4 11.59 -10.37 39.46
N LEU A 5 12.44 -9.35 39.18
CA LEU A 5 12.44 -7.92 39.59
C LEU A 5 13.21 -6.98 38.60
N LEU A 6 12.71 -5.73 38.51
CA LEU A 6 13.30 -4.41 38.10
C LEU A 6 14.69 -4.25 37.45
N GLY A 7 14.72 -3.30 36.48
CA GLY A 7 15.84 -2.42 36.10
C GLY A 7 15.35 -1.34 35.10
N PHE A 8 14.73 -0.20 35.48
CA PHE A 8 15.19 1.03 36.17
C PHE A 8 15.95 2.05 35.26
N VAL A 9 15.71 3.36 35.47
CA VAL A 9 16.17 4.55 34.68
C VAL A 9 15.42 4.75 33.34
N PHE A 10 14.61 5.78 33.01
CA PHE A 10 14.04 7.00 33.63
C PHE A 10 14.43 8.32 32.92
N ALA A 11 13.41 9.16 32.63
CA ALA A 11 13.41 10.57 32.17
C ALA A 11 13.92 10.97 30.76
N LEU A 12 13.00 11.58 29.98
CA LEU A 12 13.03 13.04 29.79
C LEU A 12 11.60 13.61 29.84
N ILE A 13 11.43 14.80 30.43
CA ILE A 13 10.16 15.53 30.63
C ILE A 13 10.46 17.03 30.40
N VAL A 14 9.43 17.87 30.15
CA VAL A 14 9.45 19.36 30.06
C VAL A 14 9.91 19.88 28.67
N ALA A 15 9.43 21.01 28.10
CA ALA A 15 8.12 21.69 27.90
C ALA A 15 8.44 23.01 27.10
N VAL A 16 7.60 24.04 26.85
CA VAL A 16 6.24 24.46 27.27
C VAL A 16 5.64 25.33 26.13
N SER A 17 4.33 25.23 25.82
CA SER A 17 3.44 26.41 25.59
C SER A 17 2.05 26.06 25.02
N ALA A 18 1.00 26.31 25.82
CA ALA A 18 -0.35 26.63 25.34
C ALA A 18 -1.03 27.46 26.43
N GLN A 19 -1.13 28.77 26.22
CA GLN A 19 -1.57 29.72 27.25
C GLN A 19 -3.10 29.77 27.34
N ALA A 20 -3.68 28.81 28.07
CA ALA A 20 -5.13 28.74 28.30
C ALA A 20 -5.62 29.90 29.18
N ALA A 21 -5.95 31.04 28.56
CA ALA A 21 -6.56 32.18 29.22
C ALA A 21 -7.96 31.80 29.74
N THR A 22 -8.18 31.94 31.05
CA THR A 22 -9.45 31.63 31.71
C THR A 22 -10.50 32.71 31.49
N PHE A 23 -11.13 32.71 30.30
CA PHE A 23 -12.43 33.37 30.15
C PHE A 23 -13.53 32.52 30.80
N SER A 24 -14.13 33.07 31.84
CA SER A 24 -15.15 32.42 32.65
C SER A 24 -16.56 32.57 32.04
N ASN A 25 -17.45 31.66 32.44
CA ASN A 25 -18.90 31.80 32.42
C ASN A 25 -19.65 31.64 31.07
N SER A 26 -19.76 30.41 30.58
CA SER A 26 -21.05 29.88 30.08
C SER A 26 -21.07 28.33 30.09
N THR A 27 -22.25 27.74 30.29
CA THR A 27 -22.40 26.39 30.88
C THR A 27 -22.47 25.24 29.86
N HIS A 28 -21.76 25.33 28.73
CA HIS A 28 -21.93 24.39 27.61
C HIS A 28 -20.63 23.67 27.24
N LYS A 29 -20.56 22.37 27.56
CA LYS A 29 -19.47 21.47 27.15
C LYS A 29 -19.76 20.90 25.76
N MET A 30 -19.33 21.59 24.71
CA MET A 30 -19.40 21.05 23.35
C MET A 30 -18.26 20.07 23.10
N ILE A 31 -18.56 18.77 23.07
CA ILE A 31 -17.63 17.73 22.60
C ILE A 31 -17.87 17.55 21.11
N ILE A 32 -16.94 18.02 20.28
CA ILE A 32 -16.95 17.74 18.84
C ILE A 32 -16.44 16.31 18.65
N VAL A 33 -17.35 15.39 18.32
CA VAL A 33 -16.99 14.07 17.78
C VAL A 33 -16.95 14.22 16.25
N PRO A 34 -15.81 13.98 15.57
CA PRO A 34 -15.74 13.98 14.11
C PRO A 34 -16.71 12.95 13.52
N ASN A 35 -17.44 13.32 12.46
CA ASN A 35 -18.44 12.44 11.86
C ASN A 35 -17.77 11.25 11.12
N ALA A 36 -18.35 10.06 11.25
CA ALA A 36 -17.75 8.78 10.85
C ALA A 36 -17.88 8.47 9.34
N GLY A 37 -17.50 9.43 8.47
CA GLY A 37 -17.78 9.38 7.04
C GLY A 37 -16.78 8.58 6.18
N THR A 38 -15.48 8.69 6.42
CA THR A 38 -14.44 8.30 5.43
C THR A 38 -13.16 7.70 6.05
N MET A 39 -13.28 6.82 7.04
CA MET A 39 -12.15 6.00 7.52
C MET A 39 -12.52 4.52 7.52
N SER A 40 -11.52 3.65 7.33
CA SER A 40 -11.76 2.23 7.07
C SER A 40 -12.21 1.46 8.31
N GLN A 41 -12.71 0.24 8.13
CA GLN A 41 -13.22 -0.59 9.23
C GLN A 41 -12.14 -0.90 10.30
N SER A 42 -10.86 -0.78 9.95
CA SER A 42 -9.70 -0.99 10.82
C SER A 42 -9.43 0.14 11.83
N GLU A 43 -10.00 1.34 11.64
CA GLU A 43 -9.73 2.53 12.48
C GLU A 43 -10.88 2.83 13.45
N ARG A 44 -11.83 1.92 13.59
CA ARG A 44 -12.78 1.95 14.72
C ARG A 44 -12.02 1.63 16.00
N LEU A 45 -11.60 2.66 16.74
CA LEU A 45 -11.12 2.52 18.12
C LEU A 45 -12.26 2.00 19.01
N THR A 46 -12.46 0.68 18.94
CA THR A 46 -13.34 -0.07 19.80
C THR A 46 -12.64 -0.16 21.14
N VAL A 47 -12.79 0.89 21.96
CA VAL A 47 -12.47 0.84 23.38
C VAL A 47 -13.34 -0.28 23.95
N SER A 48 -12.75 -1.47 24.11
CA SER A 48 -13.50 -2.63 24.57
C SER A 48 -14.05 -2.37 25.96
N ASP A 49 -15.17 -3.02 26.30
CA ASP A 49 -15.82 -2.86 27.61
C ASP A 49 -14.82 -2.99 28.78
N GLY A 50 -13.81 -3.87 28.64
CA GLY A 50 -12.74 -4.04 29.61
C GLY A 50 -11.84 -2.80 29.79
N VAL A 51 -11.51 -2.06 28.73
CA VAL A 51 -10.67 -0.85 28.81
C VAL A 51 -11.42 0.30 29.44
N LEU A 52 -12.69 0.53 29.05
CA LEU A 52 -13.50 1.58 29.65
C LEU A 52 -13.79 1.27 31.14
N LYS A 53 -14.08 0.00 31.45
CA LYS A 53 -14.23 -0.49 32.84
C LYS A 53 -12.95 -0.33 33.65
N ALA A 54 -11.78 -0.55 33.07
CA ALA A 54 -10.50 -0.35 33.75
C ALA A 54 -10.23 1.12 34.13
N LEU A 55 -10.61 2.10 33.30
CA LEU A 55 -10.50 3.53 33.68
C LEU A 55 -11.49 3.93 34.79
N ILE A 56 -12.66 3.29 34.84
CA ILE A 56 -13.67 3.49 35.90
C ILE A 56 -13.19 2.84 37.21
N GLU A 57 -12.69 1.61 37.17
CA GLU A 57 -12.13 0.88 38.32
C GLU A 57 -10.83 1.53 38.86
N ALA A 58 -10.09 2.24 38.01
CA ALA A 58 -8.95 3.07 38.40
C ALA A 58 -9.33 4.44 39.01
N GLY A 59 -10.62 4.79 39.09
CA GLY A 59 -11.11 5.99 39.76
C GLY A 59 -10.81 7.33 39.04
N ALA A 60 -10.35 7.29 37.79
CA ALA A 60 -10.00 8.49 37.02
C ALA A 60 -11.23 9.28 36.52
N ILE A 61 -12.43 8.69 36.55
CA ILE A 61 -13.69 9.30 36.10
C ILE A 61 -14.81 8.92 37.08
N SER A 62 -15.49 9.91 37.65
CA SER A 62 -16.50 9.68 38.69
C SER A 62 -17.91 9.43 38.12
N GLY A 63 -18.24 8.15 37.87
CA GLY A 63 -19.62 7.66 37.82
C GLY A 63 -20.45 8.02 36.58
N GLY A 64 -20.65 7.04 35.69
CA GLY A 64 -21.61 7.12 34.60
C GLY A 64 -21.66 5.82 33.80
N THR A 65 -22.75 5.06 33.90
CA THR A 65 -22.94 3.81 33.15
C THR A 65 -23.23 4.13 31.69
N VAL A 66 -22.47 3.56 30.75
CA VAL A 66 -22.78 3.67 29.32
C VAL A 66 -23.96 2.77 28.99
N ALA A 67 -25.13 3.36 28.79
CA ALA A 67 -26.28 2.70 28.20
C ALA A 67 -26.29 2.94 26.68
N SER A 68 -26.67 1.92 25.90
CA SER A 68 -26.87 2.01 24.44
C SER A 68 -28.21 2.66 24.06
N SER A 69 -28.63 3.65 24.85
CA SER A 69 -29.88 4.41 24.72
C SER A 69 -29.61 5.85 25.16
N ALA A 70 -30.31 6.83 24.57
CA ALA A 70 -30.00 8.26 24.66
C ALA A 70 -29.68 8.78 26.09
N PRO A 71 -28.69 9.68 26.24
CA PRO A 71 -28.22 10.16 27.53
C PRO A 71 -29.25 10.99 28.31
N ASP A 72 -29.02 11.17 29.61
CA ASP A 72 -29.87 11.95 30.52
C ASP A 72 -30.05 13.40 29.99
N PRO A 73 -31.29 13.81 29.67
CA PRO A 73 -31.59 15.12 29.09
C PRO A 73 -31.30 16.30 30.02
N ALA A 74 -30.94 16.08 31.29
CA ALA A 74 -30.46 17.13 32.18
C ALA A 74 -29.05 17.68 31.81
N SER A 75 -28.37 17.11 30.80
CA SER A 75 -26.93 17.37 30.57
C SER A 75 -26.50 17.88 29.18
N PHE A 76 -27.26 17.66 28.10
CA PHE A 76 -26.91 18.11 26.72
C PHE A 76 -28.14 18.45 25.86
N ASP A 77 -28.06 19.50 25.03
CA ASP A 77 -29.13 19.99 24.13
C ASP A 77 -29.12 19.34 22.72
N TRP A 78 -27.96 18.82 22.28
CA TRP A 78 -27.74 18.25 20.95
C TRP A 78 -27.04 16.89 21.02
N TRP A 79 -27.35 16.00 20.08
CA TRP A 79 -26.80 14.64 19.97
C TRP A 79 -26.63 14.24 18.52
N LEU A 80 -25.46 13.71 18.13
CA LEU A 80 -25.28 13.11 16.81
C LEU A 80 -25.66 11.63 16.88
N ASP A 81 -26.77 11.25 16.25
CA ASP A 81 -27.21 9.86 16.23
C ASP A 81 -26.53 9.09 15.09
N SER A 82 -25.51 8.31 15.46
CA SER A 82 -24.74 7.44 14.59
C SER A 82 -25.34 6.05 14.40
N SER A 83 -26.54 5.77 14.91
CA SER A 83 -27.25 4.52 14.65
C SER A 83 -27.96 4.50 13.28
N SER A 84 -28.27 5.68 12.73
CA SER A 84 -28.64 5.86 11.33
C SER A 84 -27.39 6.13 10.47
N SER A 85 -27.45 5.78 9.19
CA SER A 85 -26.42 6.12 8.20
C SER A 85 -27.07 6.88 7.03
N PRO A 86 -26.65 8.13 6.70
CA PRO A 86 -25.64 8.93 7.41
C PRO A 86 -26.01 9.21 8.87
N ALA A 87 -25.02 9.51 9.71
CA ALA A 87 -25.26 9.87 11.10
C ALA A 87 -26.03 11.20 11.17
N VAL A 88 -27.20 11.21 11.80
CA VAL A 88 -28.11 12.35 11.76
C VAL A 88 -28.01 13.17 13.03
N LEU A 89 -27.81 14.48 12.89
CA LEU A 89 -27.84 15.38 14.03
C LEU A 89 -29.28 15.47 14.57
N LYS A 90 -29.44 15.19 15.86
CA LYS A 90 -30.70 15.29 16.60
C LYS A 90 -30.62 16.36 17.67
N ARG A 91 -31.73 17.07 17.89
CA ARG A 91 -31.88 18.02 19.01
C ARG A 91 -32.92 17.50 19.99
N TYR A 92 -32.70 17.73 21.29
CA TYR A 92 -33.72 17.46 22.29
C TYR A 92 -34.70 18.64 22.36
N THR A 93 -35.95 18.42 21.97
CA THR A 93 -37.00 19.45 22.05
C THR A 93 -38.28 18.85 22.59
N ASN A 94 -38.94 19.59 23.48
CA ASN A 94 -40.25 19.26 24.06
C ASN A 94 -40.37 17.83 24.66
N GLY A 95 -39.25 17.24 25.11
CA GLY A 95 -39.21 15.89 25.70
C GLY A 95 -38.79 14.74 24.77
N ALA A 96 -38.38 15.00 23.53
CA ALA A 96 -37.98 13.96 22.58
C ALA A 96 -36.81 14.39 21.67
N TRP A 97 -36.17 13.40 21.02
CA TRP A 97 -35.08 13.58 20.05
C TRP A 97 -35.60 13.41 18.61
N SER A 98 -35.37 14.39 17.73
CA SER A 98 -35.82 14.38 16.32
C SER A 98 -34.68 14.70 15.34
N ALA A 99 -34.79 14.26 14.09
CA ALA A 99 -33.73 14.21 13.07
C ALA A 99 -33.76 15.36 12.04
N ALA A 100 -32.59 15.73 11.50
CA ALA A 100 -32.43 16.74 10.44
C ALA A 100 -31.93 16.12 9.11
N GLY A 101 -32.52 16.52 7.97
CA GLY A 101 -32.07 16.15 6.60
C GLY A 101 -30.72 16.77 6.21
N VAL A 102 -30.12 16.46 5.05
CA VAL A 102 -30.73 16.13 3.73
C VAL A 102 -29.96 15.02 2.98
N ASP A 103 -30.56 14.50 1.91
CA ASP A 103 -30.08 13.44 1.00
C ASP A 103 -29.12 13.94 -0.12
N ALA A 104 -28.50 13.04 -0.90
CA ALA A 104 -27.48 13.37 -1.90
C ALA A 104 -27.51 12.51 -3.19
N GLN A 105 -27.65 13.13 -4.38
CA GLN A 105 -27.42 12.43 -5.66
C GLN A 105 -27.04 13.29 -6.88
N ALA A 106 -25.77 13.20 -7.27
CA ALA A 106 -25.20 13.37 -8.62
C ALA A 106 -25.50 14.63 -9.48
N GLY A 107 -24.43 15.40 -9.73
CA GLY A 107 -24.13 16.02 -11.03
C GLY A 107 -24.67 17.42 -11.28
N TYR A 108 -25.97 17.64 -11.09
CA TYR A 108 -26.62 18.93 -11.35
C TYR A 108 -27.26 19.46 -10.07
N ALA A 109 -27.09 20.75 -9.80
CA ALA A 109 -27.75 21.41 -8.67
C ALA A 109 -29.17 21.80 -9.08
N GLY A 110 -30.17 21.22 -8.42
CA GLY A 110 -31.59 21.50 -8.69
C GLY A 110 -32.51 20.33 -8.32
N ILE A 111 -33.82 20.55 -8.44
CA ILE A 111 -34.83 19.50 -8.35
C ILE A 111 -35.05 18.93 -9.76
N ARG A 112 -35.28 17.61 -9.88
CA ARG A 112 -35.53 16.96 -11.18
C ARG A 112 -37.02 16.99 -11.53
N TYR A 113 -37.35 17.45 -12.73
CA TYR A 113 -38.70 17.45 -13.31
C TYR A 113 -38.64 17.09 -14.81
N ARG A 114 -39.75 16.63 -15.38
CA ARG A 114 -39.89 16.40 -16.82
C ARG A 114 -40.64 17.51 -17.52
N PHE A 115 -40.28 17.80 -18.75
CA PHE A 115 -40.98 18.79 -19.55
C PHE A 115 -42.21 18.21 -20.26
N SER A 116 -43.34 18.92 -20.19
CA SER A 116 -44.56 18.64 -20.93
C SER A 116 -44.87 19.76 -21.93
N THR A 117 -45.18 19.39 -23.18
CA THR A 117 -45.43 20.33 -24.29
C THR A 117 -46.85 20.91 -24.33
N SER A 118 -47.67 20.70 -23.30
CA SER A 118 -49.00 21.30 -23.20
C SER A 118 -48.87 22.77 -22.78
N THR A 119 -49.54 23.69 -23.48
CA THR A 119 -49.54 25.13 -23.14
C THR A 119 -50.74 25.55 -22.28
N THR A 120 -51.42 24.60 -21.64
CA THR A 120 -52.58 24.89 -20.76
C THR A 120 -52.13 24.98 -19.31
N MET A 121 -52.30 26.16 -18.70
CA MET A 121 -51.99 26.39 -17.28
C MET A 121 -53.02 25.68 -16.40
N ALA A 122 -52.55 24.60 -15.79
CA ALA A 122 -53.28 23.64 -14.95
C ALA A 122 -52.26 22.62 -14.39
N ASP A 123 -52.68 21.78 -13.44
CA ASP A 123 -51.95 20.61 -12.90
C ASP A 123 -51.17 19.84 -13.98
N PRO A 124 -49.82 19.87 -13.97
CA PRO A 124 -48.99 19.20 -14.97
C PRO A 124 -48.83 17.69 -14.74
N THR A 125 -49.32 17.16 -13.61
CA THR A 125 -49.22 15.77 -13.14
C THR A 125 -47.82 15.37 -12.64
N GLY A 126 -47.81 14.52 -11.61
CA GLY A 126 -46.65 14.07 -10.82
C GLY A 126 -45.31 14.06 -11.54
N GLY A 127 -44.40 14.95 -11.14
CA GLY A 127 -43.05 15.03 -11.69
C GLY A 127 -42.85 15.94 -12.92
N TYR A 128 -43.88 16.61 -13.43
CA TYR A 128 -43.78 17.44 -14.64
C TYR A 128 -43.82 18.95 -14.37
N PHE A 129 -43.25 19.70 -15.32
CA PHE A 129 -43.48 21.13 -15.51
C PHE A 129 -43.85 21.43 -16.98
N ARG A 130 -44.55 22.53 -17.20
CA ARG A 130 -44.88 23.07 -18.53
C ARG A 130 -44.94 24.59 -18.51
N PHE A 131 -44.99 25.19 -19.70
CA PHE A 131 -45.11 26.62 -19.89
C PHE A 131 -46.43 27.02 -20.56
N ASP A 132 -46.87 28.26 -20.35
CA ASP A 132 -48.01 28.88 -21.03
C ASP A 132 -47.82 29.07 -22.55
N ASN A 133 -46.57 29.00 -23.04
CA ASN A 133 -46.23 29.20 -24.44
C ASN A 133 -45.27 28.12 -24.97
N ALA A 134 -45.46 27.72 -26.24
CA ALA A 134 -44.57 26.79 -26.93
C ALA A 134 -43.23 27.44 -27.36
N THR A 135 -43.17 28.78 -27.43
CA THR A 135 -41.93 29.53 -27.71
C THR A 135 -41.32 30.03 -26.41
N ILE A 136 -40.13 29.54 -26.04
CA ILE A 136 -39.47 29.82 -24.75
C ILE A 136 -39.32 31.34 -24.49
N ALA A 137 -39.01 32.12 -25.53
CA ALA A 137 -38.87 33.58 -25.46
C ALA A 137 -40.19 34.35 -25.33
N SER A 138 -41.33 33.66 -25.31
CA SER A 138 -42.68 34.22 -25.18
C SER A 138 -43.48 33.55 -24.05
N VAL A 139 -42.78 32.83 -23.16
CA VAL A 139 -43.32 32.25 -21.93
C VAL A 139 -43.50 33.36 -20.88
N THR A 140 -44.69 33.42 -20.29
CA THR A 140 -45.01 34.32 -19.16
C THR A 140 -45.41 33.56 -17.89
N ALA A 141 -45.59 32.23 -17.95
CA ALA A 141 -45.84 31.41 -16.76
C ALA A 141 -45.38 29.95 -16.92
N MET A 142 -45.08 29.30 -15.78
CA MET A 142 -44.82 27.87 -15.66
C MET A 142 -45.81 27.23 -14.69
N ALA A 143 -46.44 26.13 -15.10
CA ALA A 143 -47.14 25.22 -14.21
C ALA A 143 -46.16 24.10 -13.80
N ILE A 144 -45.98 23.87 -12.50
CA ILE A 144 -45.04 22.88 -11.95
C ILE A 144 -45.74 22.03 -10.88
N ASP A 145 -45.60 20.71 -10.97
CA ASP A 145 -46.15 19.78 -9.98
C ASP A 145 -45.44 19.97 -8.63
N ASP A 146 -46.16 19.82 -7.52
CA ASP A 146 -45.53 19.92 -6.19
C ASP A 146 -44.56 18.75 -5.91
N SER A 147 -44.61 17.65 -6.67
CA SER A 147 -43.71 16.51 -6.57
C SER A 147 -42.73 16.42 -7.75
N GLY A 148 -41.44 16.20 -7.45
CA GLY A 148 -40.38 16.01 -8.46
C GLY A 148 -40.12 14.54 -8.79
N THR A 149 -39.36 14.26 -9.87
CA THR A 149 -39.09 12.89 -10.36
C THR A 149 -38.07 12.08 -9.53
N ASN A 150 -37.69 12.58 -8.35
CA ASN A 150 -36.76 11.88 -7.45
C ASN A 150 -37.43 10.66 -6.78
N PRO A 151 -36.67 9.60 -6.45
CA PRO A 151 -37.23 8.39 -5.83
C PRO A 151 -37.90 8.70 -4.48
N GLY A 152 -39.20 8.41 -4.38
CA GLY A 152 -39.97 8.59 -3.15
C GLY A 152 -41.14 9.58 -3.22
N ALA A 153 -41.36 10.24 -4.37
CA ALA A 153 -42.43 11.25 -4.55
C ALA A 153 -42.39 12.36 -3.48
N VAL A 154 -41.22 13.01 -3.39
CA VAL A 154 -40.96 14.07 -2.41
C VAL A 154 -41.76 15.32 -2.76
N ASP A 155 -42.53 15.81 -1.79
CA ASP A 155 -43.27 17.07 -1.83
C ASP A 155 -42.30 18.26 -1.67
N TYR A 156 -42.30 19.13 -2.67
CA TYR A 156 -41.53 20.36 -2.76
C TYR A 156 -42.39 21.63 -2.70
N SER A 157 -43.71 21.53 -2.48
CA SER A 157 -44.66 22.67 -2.40
C SER A 157 -44.12 23.80 -1.51
N SER A 158 -43.66 23.47 -0.29
CA SER A 158 -43.09 24.44 0.66
C SER A 158 -41.80 25.14 0.20
N PHE A 159 -41.07 24.56 -0.76
CA PHE A 159 -39.92 25.20 -1.40
C PHE A 159 -40.36 26.07 -2.58
N ILE A 160 -41.24 25.57 -3.45
CA ILE A 160 -41.76 26.31 -4.62
C ILE A 160 -42.54 27.55 -4.17
N ASN A 161 -43.38 27.42 -3.14
CA ASN A 161 -44.09 28.54 -2.50
C ASN A 161 -43.18 29.51 -1.73
N SER A 162 -41.88 29.25 -1.64
CA SER A 162 -40.88 30.22 -1.15
C SER A 162 -40.24 31.04 -2.28
N TRP A 163 -40.62 30.79 -3.54
CA TRP A 163 -40.12 31.53 -4.70
C TRP A 163 -40.79 32.90 -4.78
N ALA A 164 -39.96 33.94 -4.92
CA ALA A 164 -40.33 35.32 -4.70
C ALA A 164 -39.91 36.18 -5.90
N SER A 165 -40.62 37.32 -6.06
CA SER A 165 -40.38 38.26 -7.15
C SER A 165 -38.89 38.68 -7.23
N GLY A 166 -38.31 38.59 -8.43
CA GLY A 166 -36.90 38.87 -8.69
C GLY A 166 -35.93 37.71 -8.50
N GLY A 167 -36.37 36.55 -7.99
CA GLY A 167 -35.54 35.33 -7.99
C GLY A 167 -35.39 34.74 -9.40
N THR A 168 -34.34 33.96 -9.64
CA THR A 168 -34.00 33.44 -10.98
C THR A 168 -34.12 31.92 -11.02
N ILE A 169 -34.84 31.39 -12.01
CA ILE A 169 -34.88 29.96 -12.33
C ILE A 169 -33.90 29.68 -13.47
N PHE A 170 -33.08 28.63 -13.30
CA PHE A 170 -32.29 28.00 -14.34
C PHE A 170 -32.81 26.58 -14.57
N LEU A 171 -33.09 26.24 -15.83
CA LEU A 171 -33.44 24.90 -16.30
C LEU A 171 -32.35 24.38 -17.21
N THR A 172 -31.89 23.14 -17.03
CA THR A 172 -30.87 22.50 -17.87
C THR A 172 -31.18 21.02 -18.08
N GLU A 173 -31.10 20.54 -19.32
CA GLU A 173 -31.38 19.14 -19.67
C GLU A 173 -30.28 18.20 -19.15
N ILE A 174 -30.66 17.14 -18.44
CA ILE A 174 -29.72 16.21 -17.81
C ILE A 174 -29.11 15.30 -18.90
N GLY A 175 -27.93 15.69 -19.37
CA GLY A 175 -27.19 14.97 -20.43
C GLY A 175 -27.04 15.74 -21.74
N ALA A 176 -27.76 16.86 -21.91
CA ALA A 176 -27.70 17.73 -23.07
C ALA A 176 -27.70 19.22 -22.67
N PRO A 177 -26.70 19.69 -21.89
CA PRO A 177 -26.74 20.98 -21.21
C PRO A 177 -26.77 22.22 -22.12
N GLN A 178 -26.58 22.06 -23.44
CA GLN A 178 -26.89 23.08 -24.44
C GLN A 178 -28.38 23.41 -24.58
N ASN A 179 -29.27 22.53 -24.11
CA ASN A 179 -30.71 22.74 -23.98
C ASN A 179 -30.97 23.33 -22.58
N PHE A 180 -31.26 24.63 -22.50
CA PHE A 180 -31.45 25.35 -21.25
C PHE A 180 -32.43 26.52 -21.38
N ALA A 181 -33.03 26.95 -20.27
CA ALA A 181 -33.84 28.16 -20.21
C ALA A 181 -33.66 28.89 -18.86
N ILE A 182 -33.71 30.22 -18.89
CA ILE A 182 -33.47 31.10 -17.73
C ILE A 182 -34.56 32.16 -17.66
N PHE A 183 -35.18 32.29 -16.49
CA PHE A 183 -36.29 33.21 -16.22
C PHE A 183 -36.12 33.90 -14.88
N THR A 184 -36.60 35.14 -14.73
CA THR A 184 -36.95 35.67 -13.40
C THR A 184 -38.37 35.25 -13.03
N VAL A 185 -38.57 34.97 -11.75
CA VAL A 185 -39.89 34.80 -11.13
C VAL A 185 -40.48 36.19 -10.85
N SER A 186 -41.70 36.44 -11.31
CA SER A 186 -42.45 37.66 -10.98
C SER A 186 -43.39 37.43 -9.79
N SER A 187 -44.01 36.26 -9.70
CA SER A 187 -44.82 35.79 -8.57
C SER A 187 -44.96 34.27 -8.59
N ASN A 188 -45.42 33.67 -7.48
CA ASN A 188 -45.87 32.27 -7.43
C ASN A 188 -47.28 32.19 -6.84
N THR A 189 -48.12 31.31 -7.39
CA THR A 189 -49.48 31.03 -6.91
C THR A 189 -49.62 29.56 -6.55
N ASP A 190 -49.87 29.29 -5.27
CA ASP A 190 -50.15 27.96 -4.73
C ASP A 190 -51.51 27.46 -5.25
N ASN A 191 -51.53 26.35 -6.01
CA ASN A 191 -52.75 25.58 -6.26
C ASN A 191 -52.58 24.20 -5.61
N THR A 192 -53.68 23.52 -5.29
CA THR A 192 -53.59 22.23 -4.57
C THR A 192 -52.94 21.14 -5.42
N GLY A 193 -51.66 20.84 -5.16
CA GLY A 193 -50.85 19.82 -5.83
C GLY A 193 -49.91 20.34 -6.93
N TRP A 194 -49.98 21.64 -7.26
CA TRP A 194 -49.12 22.25 -8.28
C TRP A 194 -49.05 23.77 -8.10
N SER A 195 -47.91 24.39 -8.44
CA SER A 195 -47.73 25.83 -8.39
C SER A 195 -47.79 26.48 -9.78
N GLU A 196 -48.37 27.68 -9.85
CA GLU A 196 -48.32 28.55 -11.03
C GLU A 196 -47.32 29.69 -10.81
N VAL A 197 -46.15 29.57 -11.42
CA VAL A 197 -45.05 30.53 -11.36
C VAL A 197 -45.20 31.53 -12.50
N ALA A 198 -45.42 32.81 -12.23
CA ALA A 198 -45.33 33.85 -13.26
C ALA A 198 -43.85 34.17 -13.55
N LEU A 199 -43.49 34.23 -14.83
CA LEU A 199 -42.10 34.30 -15.30
C LEU A 199 -41.87 35.47 -16.26
N THR A 200 -40.64 35.99 -16.26
CA THR A 200 -40.13 36.86 -17.34
C THR A 200 -38.89 36.21 -17.95
N TYR A 201 -38.87 36.10 -19.28
CA TYR A 201 -37.77 35.48 -20.03
C TYR A 201 -36.46 36.28 -19.92
N ILE A 202 -35.34 35.58 -19.67
CA ILE A 202 -33.99 36.15 -19.76
C ILE A 202 -33.25 35.60 -20.99
N ALA A 203 -33.10 34.28 -21.07
CA ALA A 203 -32.30 33.62 -22.09
C ALA A 203 -32.67 32.13 -22.23
N SER A 204 -32.33 31.53 -23.38
CA SER A 204 -32.46 30.09 -23.62
C SER A 204 -31.48 29.61 -24.69
N GLY A 205 -31.21 28.31 -24.68
CA GLY A 205 -30.44 27.60 -25.70
C GLY A 205 -31.11 26.27 -26.06
N GLY A 206 -30.94 25.84 -27.31
CA GLY A 206 -31.52 24.59 -27.80
C GLY A 206 -33.04 24.63 -27.88
N SER A 207 -33.69 23.56 -27.44
CA SER A 207 -35.16 23.46 -27.32
C SER A 207 -35.52 22.42 -26.26
N LEU A 208 -36.55 22.66 -25.45
CA LEU A 208 -37.02 21.64 -24.49
C LEU A 208 -37.73 20.51 -25.23
N THR A 209 -37.52 19.28 -24.78
CA THR A 209 -38.04 18.07 -25.40
C THR A 209 -38.90 17.28 -24.42
N LEU A 210 -39.98 16.69 -24.94
CA LEU A 210 -40.98 15.96 -24.15
C LEU A 210 -40.34 14.78 -23.39
N ASP A 211 -40.80 14.57 -22.15
CA ASP A 211 -40.41 13.47 -21.26
C ASP A 211 -38.92 13.40 -20.87
N GLN A 212 -38.07 14.36 -21.26
CA GLN A 212 -36.68 14.42 -20.77
C GLN A 212 -36.61 15.02 -19.36
N ASP A 213 -35.68 14.51 -18.55
CA ASP A 213 -35.43 15.01 -17.19
C ASP A 213 -34.57 16.28 -17.21
N TYR A 214 -35.07 17.36 -16.63
CA TYR A 214 -34.40 18.65 -16.46
C TYR A 214 -34.04 18.89 -14.98
N SER A 215 -32.90 19.52 -14.73
CA SER A 215 -32.55 20.07 -13.42
C SER A 215 -33.06 21.50 -13.32
N LEU A 216 -33.93 21.78 -12.35
CA LEU A 216 -34.46 23.10 -12.04
C LEU A 216 -33.79 23.66 -10.79
N LEU A 217 -33.00 24.72 -10.97
CA LEU A 217 -32.36 25.48 -9.90
C LEU A 217 -33.07 26.82 -9.71
N TYR A 218 -33.56 27.09 -8.52
CA TYR A 218 -34.06 28.41 -8.13
C TYR A 218 -33.03 29.14 -7.25
N ILE A 219 -32.66 30.36 -7.67
CA ILE A 219 -31.76 31.26 -6.97
C ILE A 219 -32.60 32.40 -6.39
N ARG A 220 -32.61 32.54 -5.06
CA ARG A 220 -33.31 33.65 -4.38
C ARG A 220 -32.67 35.01 -4.73
N PRO A 221 -33.47 36.09 -4.84
CA PRO A 221 -32.93 37.43 -5.02
C PRO A 221 -32.11 37.82 -3.79
N GLY A 222 -30.99 38.52 -4.00
CA GLY A 222 -30.18 39.06 -2.91
C GLY A 222 -30.92 40.17 -2.17
N ALA A 223 -30.94 40.12 -0.83
CA ALA A 223 -31.57 41.16 -0.03
C ALA A 223 -30.84 42.50 -0.19
N THR A 224 -31.52 43.51 -0.72
CA THR A 224 -30.96 44.85 -0.91
C THR A 224 -30.64 45.50 0.44
N GLY A 225 -29.38 45.89 0.64
CA GLY A 225 -28.93 46.59 1.85
C GLY A 225 -29.62 47.95 2.03
N ALA A 226 -30.02 48.28 3.26
CA ALA A 226 -30.77 49.50 3.55
C ALA A 226 -29.94 50.78 3.29
N THR A 227 -30.51 51.70 2.52
CA THR A 227 -29.94 53.04 2.26
C THR A 227 -30.55 54.07 3.23
N GLY A 228 -29.77 55.06 3.66
CA GLY A 228 -30.21 56.12 4.57
C GLY A 228 -31.25 57.07 3.96
N ALA A 229 -32.09 57.68 4.80
CA ALA A 229 -33.35 58.33 4.37
C ALA A 229 -33.34 59.87 4.40
N THR A 230 -33.95 60.49 3.38
CA THR A 230 -34.76 61.74 3.33
C THR A 230 -35.04 62.06 1.84
N GLY A 231 -36.23 62.41 1.35
CA GLY A 231 -37.57 62.61 1.93
C GLY A 231 -38.66 62.53 0.82
N PRO A 232 -39.96 62.77 1.12
CA PRO A 232 -41.07 62.21 0.32
C PRO A 232 -41.83 63.16 -0.64
N SER A 233 -42.14 62.69 -1.85
CA SER A 233 -43.31 62.98 -2.74
C SER A 233 -43.08 62.27 -4.09
N GLY A 234 -44.04 61.74 -4.84
CA GLY A 234 -45.48 61.47 -4.63
C GLY A 234 -45.89 60.20 -5.40
N ALA A 235 -47.18 59.92 -5.59
CA ALA A 235 -47.63 58.65 -6.18
C ALA A 235 -48.60 58.79 -7.38
N ASP A 236 -48.13 58.30 -8.53
CA ASP A 236 -48.85 57.92 -9.76
C ASP A 236 -48.21 56.56 -10.19
N GLY A 237 -48.82 55.63 -10.92
CA GLY A 237 -50.18 55.44 -11.42
C GLY A 237 -50.29 53.99 -11.95
N ALA A 238 -51.48 53.47 -12.26
CA ALA A 238 -51.61 52.09 -12.78
C ALA A 238 -51.59 52.07 -14.32
N ASP A 239 -50.55 51.46 -14.90
CA ASP A 239 -50.42 51.32 -16.36
C ASP A 239 -51.37 50.25 -16.95
N GLY A 240 -51.70 50.41 -18.24
CA GLY A 240 -52.73 49.66 -18.95
C GLY A 240 -52.23 48.48 -19.78
N ALA A 241 -53.17 47.79 -20.43
CA ALA A 241 -52.91 46.59 -21.24
C ALA A 241 -52.14 46.86 -22.54
N ASP A 242 -51.41 45.85 -23.01
CA ASP A 242 -50.49 45.93 -24.15
C ASP A 242 -51.18 46.31 -25.48
N GLY A 243 -50.43 47.06 -26.30
CA GLY A 243 -50.90 47.64 -27.56
C GLY A 243 -50.73 46.74 -28.78
N ALA A 244 -51.51 47.04 -29.83
CA ALA A 244 -51.35 46.42 -31.15
C ALA A 244 -50.05 46.89 -31.85
N ASN A 245 -49.62 46.13 -32.87
CA ASN A 245 -48.44 46.41 -33.69
C ASN A 245 -48.37 47.87 -34.16
N ALA A 246 -47.19 48.49 -34.06
CA ALA A 246 -46.96 49.87 -34.52
C ALA A 246 -45.79 49.94 -35.51
N TYR A 247 -46.03 50.57 -36.65
CA TYR A 247 -45.03 50.96 -37.64
C TYR A 247 -44.73 52.45 -37.47
N VAL A 248 -43.44 52.80 -37.37
CA VAL A 248 -42.98 54.19 -37.25
C VAL A 248 -42.13 54.55 -38.46
N TYR A 249 -42.51 55.62 -39.13
CA TYR A 249 -41.79 56.21 -40.25
C TYR A 249 -41.30 57.60 -39.86
N ILE A 250 -40.05 57.92 -40.22
CA ILE A 250 -39.45 59.25 -40.04
C ILE A 250 -39.14 59.81 -41.43
N ALA A 251 -39.47 61.08 -41.65
CA ALA A 251 -39.19 61.78 -42.89
C ALA A 251 -38.71 63.21 -42.65
N TYR A 252 -38.05 63.78 -43.66
CA TYR A 252 -37.42 65.10 -43.64
C TYR A 252 -37.86 65.93 -44.86
N ALA A 253 -37.96 67.24 -44.67
CA ALA A 253 -38.41 68.20 -45.69
C ALA A 253 -37.81 69.60 -45.47
N SER A 254 -37.79 70.44 -46.50
CA SER A 254 -37.34 71.83 -46.41
C SER A 254 -38.37 72.76 -45.78
N ASP A 255 -39.65 72.37 -45.76
CA ASP A 255 -40.75 73.17 -45.23
C ASP A 255 -41.86 72.31 -44.59
N ALA A 256 -42.85 72.98 -43.98
CA ALA A 256 -44.01 72.36 -43.35
C ALA A 256 -45.04 71.73 -44.34
N SER A 257 -44.79 71.82 -45.65
CA SER A 257 -45.64 71.22 -46.70
C SER A 257 -45.06 69.92 -47.27
N GLY A 258 -43.86 69.51 -46.82
CA GLY A 258 -43.19 68.30 -47.29
C GLY A 258 -42.35 68.48 -48.56
N THR A 259 -42.00 69.71 -48.94
CA THR A 259 -41.09 69.96 -50.07
C THR A 259 -39.73 69.30 -49.83
N GLY A 260 -39.16 68.65 -50.85
CA GLY A 260 -37.86 67.95 -50.72
C GLY A 260 -37.92 66.64 -49.92
N PHE A 261 -39.11 66.04 -49.79
CA PHE A 261 -39.36 64.81 -49.04
C PHE A 261 -38.31 63.69 -49.21
N THR A 262 -37.81 63.19 -48.09
CA THR A 262 -36.95 61.99 -48.00
C THR A 262 -37.18 61.28 -46.66
N THR A 263 -37.11 59.95 -46.63
CA THR A 263 -37.06 59.15 -45.38
C THR A 263 -35.64 58.89 -44.88
N THR A 264 -34.63 59.36 -45.62
CA THR A 264 -33.22 59.36 -45.23
C THR A 264 -32.83 60.74 -44.72
N PHE A 265 -32.11 60.82 -43.59
CA PHE A 265 -31.67 62.08 -42.98
C PHE A 265 -30.79 62.90 -43.94
N ASP A 266 -31.14 64.18 -44.07
CA ASP A 266 -30.36 65.20 -44.78
C ASP A 266 -30.25 66.44 -43.88
N SER A 267 -29.02 66.89 -43.61
CA SER A 267 -28.76 68.05 -42.74
C SER A 267 -29.07 69.40 -43.41
N GLY A 268 -29.31 69.43 -44.72
CA GLY A 268 -29.79 70.58 -45.48
C GLY A 268 -31.30 70.81 -45.37
N LEU A 269 -32.07 69.87 -44.81
CA LEU A 269 -33.50 69.98 -44.59
C LEU A 269 -33.79 70.44 -43.15
N ASP A 270 -34.81 71.27 -42.96
CA ASP A 270 -35.06 71.98 -41.69
C ASP A 270 -36.24 71.39 -40.90
N TYR A 271 -37.08 70.58 -41.56
CA TYR A 271 -38.27 69.98 -41.00
C TYR A 271 -38.16 68.46 -40.93
N ILE A 272 -38.71 67.88 -39.86
CA ILE A 272 -38.88 66.45 -39.62
C ILE A 272 -40.37 66.16 -39.41
N ALA A 273 -40.82 64.98 -39.82
CA ALA A 273 -42.11 64.43 -39.43
C ALA A 273 -41.93 62.98 -38.99
N VAL A 274 -42.76 62.56 -38.03
CA VAL A 274 -42.85 61.17 -37.57
C VAL A 274 -44.29 60.72 -37.70
N LEU A 275 -44.51 59.65 -38.46
CA LEU A 275 -45.80 59.00 -38.64
C LEU A 275 -45.76 57.66 -37.91
N ALA A 276 -46.62 57.50 -36.91
CA ALA A 276 -46.88 56.22 -36.26
C ALA A 276 -48.26 55.70 -36.70
N THR A 277 -48.34 54.43 -37.07
CA THR A 277 -49.57 53.78 -37.57
C THR A 277 -49.58 52.29 -37.27
N ASP A 278 -50.77 51.70 -37.12
CA ASP A 278 -50.97 50.25 -36.97
C ASP A 278 -50.85 49.47 -38.29
N THR A 279 -50.80 50.18 -39.42
CA THR A 279 -50.93 49.63 -40.77
C THR A 279 -49.74 50.07 -41.63
N ALA A 280 -48.94 49.13 -42.12
CA ALA A 280 -47.72 49.43 -42.86
C ALA A 280 -47.98 50.20 -44.17
N VAL A 281 -47.30 51.34 -44.34
CA VAL A 281 -47.28 52.16 -45.56
C VAL A 281 -46.17 51.62 -46.50
N PRO A 282 -46.48 51.02 -47.66
CA PRO A 282 -45.46 50.33 -48.47
C PRO A 282 -44.53 51.26 -49.27
N SER A 283 -44.89 52.54 -49.42
CA SER A 283 -44.10 53.55 -50.13
C SER A 283 -44.47 54.95 -49.62
N PRO A 284 -43.88 55.40 -48.50
CA PRO A 284 -44.23 56.67 -47.87
C PRO A 284 -43.93 57.88 -48.79
N SER A 285 -44.79 58.88 -48.72
CA SER A 285 -44.74 60.11 -49.52
C SER A 285 -45.00 61.36 -48.66
N ALA A 286 -44.71 62.55 -49.18
CA ALA A 286 -44.95 63.82 -48.46
C ALA A 286 -46.40 63.99 -47.96
N GLY A 287 -47.38 63.40 -48.65
CA GLY A 287 -48.80 63.48 -48.29
C GLY A 287 -49.15 62.68 -47.03
N ASP A 288 -48.46 61.58 -46.77
CA ASP A 288 -48.70 60.71 -45.60
C ASP A 288 -48.29 61.38 -44.28
N PHE A 289 -47.47 62.43 -44.35
CA PHE A 289 -47.00 63.23 -43.21
C PHE A 289 -47.64 64.63 -43.16
N ALA A 290 -48.71 64.88 -43.93
CA ALA A 290 -49.35 66.19 -44.01
C ALA A 290 -49.82 66.68 -42.61
N GLY A 291 -49.34 67.86 -42.19
CA GLY A 291 -49.60 68.44 -40.87
C GLY A 291 -48.72 67.91 -39.73
N LEU A 292 -47.95 66.83 -39.93
CA LEU A 292 -47.05 66.26 -38.92
C LEU A 292 -45.69 66.97 -38.88
N TRP A 293 -45.30 67.67 -39.94
CA TRP A 293 -44.03 68.41 -40.06
C TRP A 293 -43.78 69.39 -38.91
N LYS A 294 -42.56 69.34 -38.34
CA LYS A 294 -42.01 70.24 -37.31
C LYS A 294 -40.63 70.72 -37.73
N ASN A 295 -40.33 72.01 -37.58
CA ASN A 295 -38.97 72.51 -37.75
C ASN A 295 -38.11 72.02 -36.57
N TYR A 296 -37.02 71.31 -36.83
CA TYR A 296 -36.19 70.71 -35.77
C TYR A 296 -34.88 71.44 -35.50
N LYS A 297 -34.47 72.37 -36.38
CA LYS A 297 -33.33 73.27 -36.10
C LYS A 297 -33.70 74.39 -35.12
N GLY A 298 -34.98 74.74 -35.05
CA GLY A 298 -35.53 75.73 -34.15
C GLY A 298 -35.27 77.17 -34.60
N ALA A 299 -36.26 78.03 -34.44
CA ALA A 299 -36.03 79.47 -34.55
C ALA A 299 -35.32 79.97 -33.29
N THR A 300 -34.21 80.69 -33.44
CA THR A 300 -33.55 81.38 -32.32
C THR A 300 -34.54 82.37 -31.69
N GLY A 301 -35.00 82.07 -30.48
CA GLY A 301 -36.05 82.83 -29.81
C GLY A 301 -35.61 84.26 -29.47
N SER A 302 -36.48 85.24 -29.75
CA SER A 302 -36.27 86.63 -29.37
C SER A 302 -36.34 86.81 -27.85
N THR A 303 -35.31 87.41 -27.25
CA THR A 303 -35.20 87.66 -25.81
C THR A 303 -36.40 88.44 -25.24
N GLY A 304 -36.95 87.98 -24.11
CA GLY A 304 -38.02 88.67 -23.38
C GLY A 304 -37.56 89.99 -22.74
N ALA A 305 -38.50 90.91 -22.50
CA ALA A 305 -38.20 92.25 -22.02
C ALA A 305 -37.64 92.29 -20.58
N THR A 306 -36.58 93.07 -20.39
CA THR A 306 -35.83 93.23 -19.13
C THR A 306 -36.65 93.89 -18.03
N GLY A 307 -36.71 93.26 -16.85
CA GLY A 307 -37.20 93.88 -15.62
C GLY A 307 -36.23 94.96 -15.10
N ALA A 308 -36.74 95.97 -14.41
CA ALA A 308 -35.95 97.16 -14.05
C ALA A 308 -34.67 96.84 -13.26
N THR A 309 -33.55 97.43 -13.71
CA THR A 309 -32.20 97.24 -13.17
C THR A 309 -32.11 97.64 -11.69
N GLY A 310 -31.97 96.65 -10.80
CA GLY A 310 -31.33 96.87 -9.51
C GLY A 310 -29.87 97.24 -9.72
N ALA A 311 -29.31 98.09 -8.85
CA ALA A 311 -27.95 98.61 -9.04
C ALA A 311 -26.93 97.47 -9.15
N THR A 312 -26.09 97.51 -10.20
CA THR A 312 -25.03 96.54 -10.44
C THR A 312 -24.08 96.51 -9.24
N GLY A 313 -24.07 95.40 -8.50
CA GLY A 313 -23.01 95.13 -7.52
C GLY A 313 -21.66 95.06 -8.22
N ALA A 314 -20.58 95.37 -7.51
CA ALA A 314 -19.24 95.30 -8.08
C ALA A 314 -18.97 93.92 -8.69
N THR A 315 -18.27 93.88 -9.83
CA THR A 315 -17.79 92.64 -10.44
C THR A 315 -17.10 91.79 -9.38
N GLY A 316 -17.52 90.55 -9.20
CA GLY A 316 -16.93 89.65 -8.21
C GLY A 316 -15.46 89.41 -8.56
N SER A 317 -14.57 89.72 -7.62
CA SER A 317 -13.13 89.51 -7.80
C SER A 317 -12.82 88.06 -8.15
N ILE A 318 -11.88 87.85 -9.08
CA ILE A 318 -11.27 86.54 -9.29
C ILE A 318 -10.65 86.10 -7.94
N PRO A 319 -10.93 84.89 -7.44
CA PRO A 319 -10.42 84.46 -6.14
C PRO A 319 -8.94 84.11 -6.24
N GLY A 320 -8.08 84.94 -5.64
CA GLY A 320 -6.63 84.78 -5.60
C GLY A 320 -5.98 86.02 -4.98
N TYR A 321 -4.66 86.14 -5.04
CA TYR A 321 -3.97 87.35 -4.58
C TYR A 321 -3.76 88.33 -5.73
N ALA A 322 -4.25 89.56 -5.58
CA ALA A 322 -4.09 90.62 -6.56
C ALA A 322 -2.66 91.18 -6.57
N TYR A 323 -2.13 91.44 -7.76
CA TYR A 323 -0.83 92.05 -8.03
C TYR A 323 -0.93 93.01 -9.22
N SER A 324 0.00 93.97 -9.33
CA SER A 324 0.21 94.77 -10.53
C SER A 324 1.31 94.13 -11.38
N PHE A 325 1.10 93.96 -12.69
CA PHE A 325 2.10 93.38 -13.59
C PHE A 325 3.10 94.44 -14.07
N SER A 326 4.40 94.24 -13.87
CA SER A 326 5.45 95.03 -14.52
C SER A 326 6.11 94.30 -15.67
N THR A 327 6.36 95.05 -16.75
CA THR A 327 7.15 94.65 -17.92
C THR A 327 8.66 94.78 -17.73
N THR A 328 9.11 95.25 -16.56
CA THR A 328 10.53 95.21 -16.18
C THR A 328 10.98 93.76 -15.94
N ILE A 329 12.25 93.46 -16.22
CA ILE A 329 12.80 92.08 -16.20
C ILE A 329 14.04 91.94 -15.31
N THR A 330 14.22 92.87 -14.36
CA THR A 330 15.41 92.91 -13.49
C THR A 330 15.21 92.05 -12.24
N ASP A 331 16.23 91.29 -11.88
CA ASP A 331 16.34 90.61 -10.59
C ASP A 331 16.55 91.65 -9.47
N SER A 332 15.45 92.11 -8.88
CA SER A 332 15.39 92.98 -7.70
C SER A 332 13.99 92.93 -7.10
N ASP A 333 13.82 93.63 -5.98
CA ASP A 333 12.52 94.09 -5.48
C ASP A 333 11.72 94.76 -6.63
N PRO A 334 10.49 94.32 -6.95
CA PRO A 334 9.63 94.92 -7.97
C PRO A 334 8.77 96.08 -7.44
N GLY A 335 8.67 96.24 -6.11
CA GLY A 335 7.86 97.22 -5.39
C GLY A 335 6.55 96.66 -4.84
N SER A 336 6.11 97.21 -3.70
CA SER A 336 4.87 96.89 -2.98
C SER A 336 3.70 96.52 -3.91
N GLY A 337 3.25 95.27 -3.83
CA GLY A 337 2.10 94.77 -4.59
C GLY A 337 2.33 94.53 -6.08
N VAL A 338 3.58 94.46 -6.56
CA VAL A 338 3.95 94.21 -7.97
C VAL A 338 4.48 92.79 -8.19
N LEU A 339 4.16 92.18 -9.33
CA LEU A 339 4.86 90.99 -9.83
C LEU A 339 5.45 91.22 -11.22
N ARG A 340 6.51 90.49 -11.56
CA ARG A 340 7.13 90.50 -12.90
C ARG A 340 7.84 89.20 -13.23
N PHE A 341 8.23 89.05 -14.49
CA PHE A 341 9.01 87.91 -14.98
C PHE A 341 10.47 88.32 -15.25
N ASP A 342 11.40 87.37 -15.17
CA ASP A 342 12.80 87.54 -15.62
C ASP A 342 12.95 87.72 -17.15
N ASN A 343 11.89 87.48 -17.93
CA ASN A 343 11.93 87.56 -19.39
C ASN A 343 10.68 88.22 -19.99
N ALA A 344 10.89 89.08 -20.98
CA ALA A 344 9.80 89.72 -21.73
C ALA A 344 9.05 88.75 -22.68
N THR A 345 9.67 87.62 -23.04
CA THR A 345 9.02 86.56 -23.82
C THR A 345 8.55 85.45 -22.89
N PHE A 346 7.22 85.27 -22.76
CA PHE A 346 6.61 84.34 -21.81
C PHE A 346 7.19 82.92 -21.87
N GLY A 347 7.35 82.34 -23.06
CA GLY A 347 7.92 80.99 -23.24
C GLY A 347 9.42 80.85 -22.95
N SER A 348 10.05 81.90 -22.42
CA SER A 348 11.46 81.94 -22.02
C SER A 348 11.65 82.51 -20.61
N VAL A 349 10.57 82.63 -19.83
CA VAL A 349 10.60 82.99 -18.40
C VAL A 349 11.15 81.81 -17.61
N THR A 350 12.08 82.06 -16.68
CA THR A 350 12.63 81.04 -15.77
C THR A 350 12.52 81.41 -14.29
N GLU A 351 12.21 82.66 -13.96
CA GLU A 351 11.87 83.10 -12.61
C GLU A 351 10.69 84.10 -12.64
N ILE A 352 9.81 84.04 -11.64
CA ILE A 352 8.85 85.10 -11.32
C ILE A 352 9.34 85.81 -10.06
N TYR A 353 9.29 87.14 -10.07
CA TYR A 353 9.58 87.99 -8.92
C TYR A 353 8.26 88.56 -8.40
N PHE A 354 7.82 88.09 -7.23
CA PHE A 354 6.63 88.55 -6.53
C PHE A 354 7.05 89.41 -5.35
N ASP A 355 6.52 90.63 -5.24
CA ASP A 355 6.61 91.40 -3.98
C ASP A 355 6.00 90.61 -2.80
N ASN A 356 6.54 90.79 -1.60
CA ASN A 356 6.02 90.11 -0.41
C ASN A 356 4.64 90.65 0.03
N GLU A 357 4.28 91.87 -0.35
CA GLU A 357 2.93 92.42 -0.22
C GLU A 357 2.12 92.17 -1.51
N ASN A 358 0.81 91.98 -1.38
CA ASN A 358 -0.11 92.00 -2.52
C ASN A 358 -0.55 93.45 -2.84
N SER A 359 -1.33 93.67 -3.91
CA SER A 359 -1.84 95.01 -4.29
C SER A 359 -2.78 95.67 -3.26
N ASP A 360 -3.22 94.96 -2.21
CA ASP A 360 -3.95 95.54 -1.07
C ASP A 360 -3.02 95.95 0.09
N ALA A 361 -1.69 95.86 -0.10
CA ALA A 361 -0.64 96.02 0.91
C ALA A 361 -0.76 95.03 2.08
N ALA A 362 -1.16 93.79 1.80
CA ALA A 362 -1.15 92.69 2.76
C ALA A 362 0.03 91.74 2.50
N ASP A 363 0.79 91.41 3.56
CA ASP A 363 1.88 90.43 3.53
C ASP A 363 1.37 89.03 3.18
N VAL A 364 1.91 88.45 2.10
CA VAL A 364 1.61 87.10 1.60
C VAL A 364 2.85 86.20 1.58
N THR A 365 3.93 86.59 2.26
CA THR A 365 5.22 85.87 2.27
C THR A 365 5.06 84.37 2.54
N THR A 366 4.28 83.99 3.56
CA THR A 366 4.05 82.57 3.93
C THR A 366 3.27 81.77 2.89
N TRP A 367 2.49 82.43 2.02
CA TRP A 367 1.83 81.76 0.90
C TRP A 367 2.79 81.55 -0.27
N LEU A 368 3.60 82.55 -0.60
CA LEU A 368 4.67 82.43 -1.61
C LEU A 368 5.70 81.36 -1.23
N ASP A 369 6.08 81.31 0.06
CA ASP A 369 6.98 80.29 0.62
C ASP A 369 6.40 78.86 0.62
N SER A 370 5.10 78.68 0.29
CA SER A 370 4.48 77.34 0.17
C SER A 370 4.50 76.76 -1.25
N PHE A 371 5.10 77.49 -2.21
CA PHE A 371 5.07 77.10 -3.63
C PHE A 371 5.97 75.90 -3.96
N ASP A 372 7.00 75.63 -3.16
CA ASP A 372 7.92 74.50 -3.28
C ASP A 372 7.76 73.42 -2.19
N ASP A 373 6.73 73.51 -1.33
CA ASP A 373 6.42 72.54 -0.27
C ASP A 373 6.09 71.10 -0.76
N SER A 374 5.94 70.89 -2.07
CA SER A 374 5.62 69.57 -2.64
C SER A 374 6.85 68.69 -2.80
N THR A 375 6.76 67.43 -2.38
CA THR A 375 7.79 66.42 -2.67
C THR A 375 7.88 66.00 -4.14
N THR A 376 6.96 66.46 -5.01
CA THR A 376 6.97 66.20 -6.46
C THR A 376 7.87 67.20 -7.19
N THR A 377 9.19 67.06 -7.04
CA THR A 377 10.20 68.06 -7.47
C THR A 377 10.30 68.35 -8.98
N ALA A 378 9.60 67.60 -9.84
CA ALA A 378 9.49 67.87 -11.27
C ALA A 378 8.40 68.92 -11.62
N ASN A 379 7.46 69.16 -10.70
CA ASN A 379 6.40 70.17 -10.78
C ASN A 379 5.87 70.36 -9.36
N TYR A 380 6.34 71.38 -8.65
CA TYR A 380 5.95 71.62 -7.26
C TYR A 380 4.50 72.12 -7.13
N GLY A 381 3.99 72.75 -8.19
CA GLY A 381 2.61 73.19 -8.33
C GLY A 381 2.44 74.11 -9.53
N THR A 382 1.20 74.40 -9.90
CA THR A 382 0.87 75.27 -11.05
C THR A 382 0.43 76.65 -10.57
N ILE A 383 1.10 77.69 -11.05
CA ILE A 383 0.69 79.09 -10.93
C ILE A 383 -0.13 79.46 -12.16
N ARG A 384 -1.23 80.19 -11.94
CA ARG A 384 -2.00 80.84 -12.99
C ARG A 384 -2.14 82.32 -12.67
N ILE A 385 -1.90 83.17 -13.66
CA ILE A 385 -1.96 84.64 -13.54
C ILE A 385 -2.97 85.13 -14.55
N GLU A 386 -4.09 85.69 -14.10
CA GLU A 386 -5.20 86.14 -14.95
C GLU A 386 -5.36 87.66 -14.84
N LYS A 387 -5.68 88.35 -15.93
CA LYS A 387 -5.92 89.79 -15.89
C LYS A 387 -7.27 90.09 -15.23
N ALA A 388 -7.29 91.01 -14.27
CA ALA A 388 -8.40 91.21 -13.34
C ALA A 388 -9.68 91.77 -13.99
N ASP A 389 -9.56 92.55 -15.06
CA ASP A 389 -10.67 93.13 -15.84
C ASP A 389 -10.97 92.38 -17.15
N ASP A 390 -10.06 91.53 -17.64
CA ASP A 390 -10.28 90.62 -18.77
C ASP A 390 -9.65 89.23 -18.51
N PRO A 391 -10.38 88.31 -17.85
CA PRO A 391 -9.91 86.95 -17.56
C PRO A 391 -9.63 86.09 -18.80
N ALA A 392 -9.95 86.55 -20.01
CA ALA A 392 -9.51 85.88 -21.23
C ALA A 392 -7.99 86.00 -21.44
N ILE A 393 -7.33 86.99 -20.82
CA ILE A 393 -5.88 87.18 -20.83
C ILE A 393 -5.28 86.51 -19.59
N TRP A 394 -4.49 85.46 -19.80
CA TRP A 394 -3.94 84.65 -18.70
C TRP A 394 -2.59 83.99 -19.04
N ARG A 395 -1.88 83.53 -18.00
CA ARG A 395 -0.63 82.77 -18.02
C ARG A 395 -0.75 81.53 -17.15
N GLU A 396 -0.20 80.41 -17.57
CA GLU A 396 -0.16 79.16 -16.80
C GLU A 396 1.26 78.57 -16.83
N ILE A 397 1.79 78.30 -15.64
CA ILE A 397 3.23 78.16 -15.35
C ILE A 397 3.39 77.11 -14.25
N ILE A 398 4.36 76.20 -14.33
CA ILE A 398 4.71 75.32 -13.20
C ILE A 398 5.87 75.90 -12.39
N VAL A 399 5.82 75.72 -11.07
CA VAL A 399 6.96 75.93 -10.16
C VAL A 399 7.91 74.75 -10.32
N SER A 400 9.17 75.04 -10.64
CA SER A 400 10.17 74.04 -11.08
C SER A 400 11.46 74.07 -10.26
N GLY A 401 11.45 74.75 -9.11
CA GLY A 401 12.58 74.82 -8.18
C GLY A 401 12.19 75.50 -6.88
N THR A 402 13.11 75.54 -5.93
CA THR A 402 12.87 76.07 -4.58
C THR A 402 12.68 77.58 -4.58
N VAL A 403 11.73 78.08 -3.78
CA VAL A 403 11.52 79.52 -3.58
C VAL A 403 12.71 80.11 -2.85
N THR A 404 13.14 81.32 -3.22
CA THR A 404 14.25 82.02 -2.54
C THR A 404 13.91 83.46 -2.19
N ASP A 405 14.44 83.91 -1.04
CA ASP A 405 14.22 85.25 -0.50
C ASP A 405 15.13 86.27 -1.19
N GLY A 406 14.52 87.25 -1.85
CA GLY A 406 15.22 88.36 -2.50
C GLY A 406 15.52 89.55 -1.58
N THR A 407 15.05 89.51 -0.32
CA THR A 407 14.87 90.64 0.60
C THR A 407 13.78 91.61 0.12
N GLY A 408 12.57 91.45 0.66
CA GLY A 408 11.37 92.25 0.32
C GLY A 408 10.46 91.60 -0.72
N TYR A 409 10.98 90.61 -1.46
CA TYR A 409 10.27 89.90 -2.52
C TYR A 409 10.69 88.43 -2.55
N ARG A 410 9.91 87.58 -3.24
CA ARG A 410 10.24 86.18 -3.51
C ARG A 410 10.60 85.95 -4.97
N LYS A 411 11.65 85.15 -5.15
CA LYS A 411 12.05 84.54 -6.43
C LYS A 411 11.47 83.14 -6.50
N VAL A 412 10.61 82.90 -7.48
CA VAL A 412 9.99 81.59 -7.73
C VAL A 412 10.53 81.04 -9.05
N PRO A 413 11.37 79.98 -9.04
CA PRO A 413 11.85 79.33 -10.26
C PRO A 413 10.72 78.58 -10.98
N VAL A 414 10.62 78.76 -12.28
CA VAL A 414 9.45 78.32 -13.06
C VAL A 414 9.76 77.76 -14.44
N SER A 415 8.81 76.96 -14.96
CA SER A 415 8.73 76.55 -16.36
C SER A 415 7.38 76.94 -16.96
N PRO A 416 7.32 77.77 -18.02
CA PRO A 416 6.07 78.19 -18.67
C PRO A 416 5.35 77.01 -19.34
N VAL A 417 4.02 76.91 -19.16
CA VAL A 417 3.19 75.87 -19.79
C VAL A 417 2.46 76.44 -21.01
N THR A 418 1.61 77.44 -20.82
CA THR A 418 0.75 78.00 -21.87
C THR A 418 0.18 79.37 -21.48
N SER A 419 -0.38 80.11 -22.44
CA SER A 419 -0.88 81.48 -22.24
C SER A 419 -1.89 81.91 -23.29
N ASN A 420 -2.71 82.91 -22.97
CA ASN A 420 -3.56 83.61 -23.92
C ASN A 420 -3.48 85.14 -23.74
N GLY A 421 -3.59 85.89 -24.83
CA GLY A 421 -3.48 87.37 -24.84
C GLY A 421 -2.13 87.91 -24.35
N SER A 422 -2.05 89.23 -24.12
CA SER A 422 -0.84 89.93 -23.65
C SER A 422 -1.12 90.77 -22.41
N LEU A 423 -0.28 90.61 -21.39
CA LEU A 423 -0.22 91.53 -20.24
C LEU A 423 0.62 92.76 -20.61
N SER A 424 0.18 93.93 -20.14
CA SER A 424 0.82 95.24 -20.31
C SER A 424 1.30 95.79 -18.97
N ASP A 425 2.22 96.76 -18.99
CA ASP A 425 2.73 97.36 -17.76
C ASP A 425 1.62 98.05 -16.97
N SER A 426 1.59 97.84 -15.65
CA SER A 426 0.53 98.26 -14.73
C SER A 426 -0.86 97.61 -14.97
N ASP A 427 -0.93 96.48 -15.70
CA ASP A 427 -2.14 95.65 -15.72
C ASP A 427 -2.37 95.02 -14.35
N ALA A 428 -3.57 95.20 -13.78
CA ALA A 428 -3.98 94.47 -12.59
C ALA A 428 -4.20 92.99 -12.92
N VAL A 429 -3.57 92.10 -12.16
CA VAL A 429 -3.64 90.64 -12.32
C VAL A 429 -3.98 89.97 -11.00
N VAL A 430 -4.56 88.77 -11.07
CA VAL A 430 -4.82 87.90 -9.93
C VAL A 430 -4.01 86.62 -10.08
N VAL A 431 -3.40 86.19 -8.98
CA VAL A 431 -2.50 85.03 -8.92
C VAL A 431 -3.17 83.90 -8.15
N ASN A 432 -3.23 82.75 -8.80
CA ASN A 432 -3.69 81.48 -8.26
C ASN A 432 -2.53 80.48 -8.21
N PHE A 433 -2.53 79.62 -7.19
CA PHE A 433 -1.58 78.52 -7.07
C PHE A 433 -2.29 77.24 -6.65
N TRP A 434 -1.96 76.13 -7.31
CA TRP A 434 -2.35 74.77 -6.92
C TRP A 434 -1.10 73.92 -6.73
N ARG A 435 -0.77 73.61 -5.47
CA ARG A 435 0.37 72.76 -5.11
C ARG A 435 0.16 71.33 -5.64
N SER A 436 1.22 70.72 -6.15
CA SER A 436 1.20 69.29 -6.48
C SER A 436 1.05 68.42 -5.24
N GLY A 437 0.38 67.28 -5.40
CA GLY A 437 0.32 66.23 -4.39
C GLY A 437 1.72 65.71 -4.05
N ASP A 438 1.88 65.21 -2.84
CA ASP A 438 3.14 64.58 -2.42
C ASP A 438 3.33 63.21 -3.06
N ALA A 439 4.58 62.86 -3.33
CA ALA A 439 4.95 61.51 -3.73
C ALA A 439 4.63 60.52 -2.60
N GLY A 440 4.02 59.38 -2.93
CA GLY A 440 3.50 58.43 -1.94
C GLY A 440 4.57 57.90 -0.99
N ALA A 441 4.47 58.26 0.30
CA ALA A 441 5.46 57.94 1.33
C ALA A 441 5.39 56.47 1.81
N GLY A 442 5.81 55.53 0.95
CA GLY A 442 5.94 54.11 1.26
C GLY A 442 7.07 53.81 2.26
N THR A 443 6.78 53.83 3.56
CA THR A 443 7.76 53.51 4.62
C THR A 443 8.17 52.02 4.70
N GLY A 444 7.73 51.21 3.72
CA GLY A 444 7.84 49.75 3.72
C GLY A 444 8.21 49.11 2.38
N ASP A 445 8.81 49.86 1.43
CA ASP A 445 9.17 49.29 0.13
C ASP A 445 10.10 48.07 0.24
N VAL A 446 9.66 46.98 -0.39
CA VAL A 446 10.48 45.85 -0.81
C VAL A 446 10.76 45.99 -2.31
N VAL A 447 11.96 46.43 -2.66
CA VAL A 447 12.35 46.62 -4.06
C VAL A 447 12.67 45.26 -4.66
N GLY A 448 11.83 44.81 -5.60
CA GLY A 448 12.00 43.57 -6.34
C GLY A 448 13.04 43.66 -7.48
N PRO A 449 13.33 42.52 -8.15
CA PRO A 449 14.23 42.50 -9.29
C PRO A 449 13.60 43.15 -10.52
N ALA A 450 14.43 43.69 -11.43
CA ALA A 450 13.97 44.33 -12.67
C ALA A 450 13.24 43.37 -13.65
N SER A 451 13.33 42.06 -13.41
CA SER A 451 12.47 41.03 -13.97
C SER A 451 12.36 39.89 -12.96
N ALA A 452 11.17 39.33 -12.80
CA ALA A 452 10.93 38.10 -12.05
C ALA A 452 10.66 36.94 -13.02
N THR A 453 10.87 35.71 -12.56
CA THR A 453 10.31 34.51 -13.20
C THR A 453 8.94 34.26 -12.61
N ASP A 454 7.97 33.91 -13.45
CA ASP A 454 6.64 33.52 -12.99
C ASP A 454 6.72 32.33 -12.03
N ASN A 455 5.85 32.30 -11.02
CA ASN A 455 5.83 31.28 -9.96
C ASN A 455 7.17 31.07 -9.18
N ALA A 456 8.15 31.98 -9.28
CA ALA A 456 9.38 31.91 -8.50
C ALA A 456 9.22 32.47 -7.07
N ILE A 457 9.80 31.78 -6.09
CA ILE A 457 9.74 32.21 -4.68
C ILE A 457 10.51 33.53 -4.51
N ALA A 458 9.85 34.56 -3.98
CA ALA A 458 10.52 35.78 -3.56
C ALA A 458 11.49 35.50 -2.40
N ARG A 459 12.77 35.85 -2.55
CA ARG A 459 13.80 35.74 -1.49
C ARG A 459 14.35 37.12 -1.17
N TYR A 460 14.67 37.40 0.08
CA TYR A 460 15.41 38.62 0.41
C TYR A 460 16.80 38.61 -0.23
N ASP A 461 17.29 39.78 -0.61
CA ASP A 461 18.70 40.04 -0.87
C ASP A 461 19.26 40.96 0.22
N SER A 462 20.50 40.68 0.65
CA SER A 462 21.08 41.24 1.88
C SER A 462 20.24 40.98 3.15
N THR A 463 20.65 41.57 4.27
CA THR A 463 20.04 41.40 5.61
C THR A 463 19.08 42.52 6.00
N THR A 464 18.85 43.50 5.12
CA THR A 464 18.06 44.71 5.41
C THR A 464 16.54 44.50 5.36
N GLY A 465 16.07 43.39 4.79
CA GLY A 465 14.64 43.11 4.56
C GLY A 465 13.97 44.01 3.51
N LYS A 466 14.76 44.80 2.73
CA LYS A 466 14.24 45.80 1.78
C LYS A 466 14.50 45.50 0.30
N LEU A 467 15.38 44.56 0.00
CA LEU A 467 15.64 44.09 -1.36
C LEU A 467 15.09 42.66 -1.49
N ILE A 468 14.45 42.38 -2.61
CA ILE A 468 13.98 41.04 -2.97
C ILE A 468 14.62 40.64 -4.31
N GLN A 469 15.09 39.41 -4.39
CA GLN A 469 15.67 38.78 -5.56
C GLN A 469 14.82 37.60 -6.03
N ASN A 470 14.89 37.31 -7.33
CA ASN A 470 14.30 36.12 -7.93
C ASN A 470 14.93 34.85 -7.34
N SER A 471 14.16 33.77 -7.22
CA SER A 471 14.68 32.44 -6.89
C SER A 471 14.84 31.58 -8.15
N ALA A 472 15.77 30.64 -8.10
CA ALA A 472 15.78 29.51 -9.04
C ALA A 472 14.72 28.45 -8.65
N VAL A 473 14.23 28.50 -7.40
CA VAL A 473 13.14 27.64 -6.90
C VAL A 473 11.80 28.26 -7.27
N THR A 474 10.95 27.46 -7.92
CA THR A 474 9.59 27.79 -8.36
C THR A 474 8.57 26.88 -7.70
N VAL A 475 7.33 27.34 -7.57
CA VAL A 475 6.17 26.55 -7.11
C VAL A 475 5.04 26.76 -8.12
N ASP A 476 4.70 25.74 -8.90
CA ASP A 476 3.69 25.88 -9.95
C ASP A 476 2.25 25.98 -9.42
N ASP A 477 1.30 26.30 -10.30
CA ASP A 477 -0.14 26.42 -9.99
C ASP A 477 -0.78 25.14 -9.42
N SER A 478 -0.10 23.99 -9.53
CA SER A 478 -0.50 22.71 -8.94
C SER A 478 0.21 22.40 -7.61
N GLY A 479 1.08 23.30 -7.13
CA GLY A 479 1.85 23.17 -5.89
C GLY A 479 3.17 22.42 -6.01
N ASN A 480 3.63 22.08 -7.22
CA ASN A 480 4.89 21.33 -7.40
C ASN A 480 6.10 22.27 -7.26
N ILE A 481 7.10 21.84 -6.48
CA ILE A 481 8.34 22.62 -6.28
C ILE A 481 9.42 22.16 -7.26
N ALA A 482 9.95 23.09 -8.07
CA ALA A 482 11.03 22.83 -9.02
C ALA A 482 12.25 23.73 -8.77
N GLY A 483 13.42 23.33 -9.28
CA GLY A 483 14.68 24.10 -9.14
C GLY A 483 15.40 23.98 -7.80
N LEU A 484 14.93 23.13 -6.89
CA LEU A 484 15.58 22.84 -5.60
C LEU A 484 16.79 21.92 -5.78
N GLY A 485 17.97 22.33 -5.30
CA GLY A 485 19.21 21.54 -5.41
C GLY A 485 19.31 20.37 -4.43
N THR A 486 18.89 20.57 -3.17
CA THR A 486 18.79 19.54 -2.13
C THR A 486 17.65 19.87 -1.18
N LEU A 487 16.99 18.84 -0.64
CA LEU A 487 15.90 18.96 0.32
C LEU A 487 16.37 18.54 1.72
N GLY A 488 16.74 19.52 2.55
CA GLY A 488 17.15 19.30 3.94
C GLY A 488 15.96 19.43 4.89
N MET A 489 15.67 18.39 5.68
CA MET A 489 14.63 18.41 6.71
C MET A 489 15.05 17.65 7.98
N SER A 490 14.47 18.02 9.11
CA SER A 490 14.83 17.50 10.45
C SER A 490 13.95 16.32 10.92
N GLY A 491 13.21 15.71 10.00
CA GLY A 491 12.26 14.62 10.27
C GLY A 491 11.93 13.86 8.98
N ASN A 492 10.98 12.93 9.06
CA ASN A 492 10.68 12.02 7.95
C ASN A 492 10.02 12.74 6.76
N LEU A 493 10.45 12.39 5.54
CA LEU A 493 9.78 12.76 4.31
C LEU A 493 8.66 11.75 4.00
N ALA A 494 7.41 12.19 4.04
CA ALA A 494 6.28 11.42 3.51
C ALA A 494 6.21 11.59 1.98
N VAL A 495 6.11 10.49 1.24
CA VAL A 495 5.92 10.48 -0.22
C VAL A 495 4.67 9.71 -0.61
N GLY A 496 3.87 10.27 -1.51
CA GLY A 496 2.67 9.63 -2.06
C GLY A 496 2.90 8.84 -3.35
N GLY A 497 4.16 8.50 -3.66
CA GLY A 497 4.57 7.91 -4.93
C GLY A 497 6.08 7.65 -5.00
N THR A 498 6.59 7.39 -6.21
CA THR A 498 7.96 6.93 -6.40
C THR A 498 9.03 8.00 -6.18
N VAL A 499 10.10 7.64 -5.46
CA VAL A 499 11.37 8.38 -5.45
C VAL A 499 12.36 7.61 -6.31
N ASP A 500 13.05 8.29 -7.25
CA ASP A 500 14.03 7.64 -8.14
C ASP A 500 13.45 6.40 -8.86
N GLY A 501 12.20 6.52 -9.35
CA GLY A 501 11.45 5.46 -10.02
C GLY A 501 11.02 4.28 -9.13
N ARG A 502 11.41 4.26 -7.86
CA ARG A 502 11.07 3.22 -6.88
C ARG A 502 9.97 3.70 -5.95
N ASP A 503 8.95 2.87 -5.74
CA ASP A 503 7.92 3.16 -4.74
C ASP A 503 8.52 2.93 -3.34
N VAL A 504 8.84 4.03 -2.64
CA VAL A 504 9.42 3.99 -1.29
C VAL A 504 8.41 3.56 -0.24
N ALA A 505 7.10 3.63 -0.50
CA ALA A 505 6.10 3.01 0.38
C ALA A 505 6.10 1.48 0.20
N SER A 506 6.13 0.99 -1.04
CA SER A 506 6.26 -0.46 -1.31
C SER A 506 7.60 -1.03 -0.84
N ASP A 507 8.72 -0.38 -1.17
CA ASP A 507 10.05 -0.77 -0.70
C ASP A 507 10.18 -0.60 0.82
N GLY A 508 9.52 0.40 1.40
CA GLY A 508 9.29 0.52 2.85
C GLY A 508 8.64 -0.75 3.41
N THR A 509 7.45 -1.14 2.94
CA THR A 509 6.79 -2.37 3.43
C THR A 509 7.61 -3.66 3.25
N LYS A 510 8.56 -3.71 2.30
CA LYS A 510 9.50 -4.83 2.14
C LYS A 510 10.66 -4.76 3.15
N LEU A 511 11.19 -3.57 3.42
CA LEU A 511 12.31 -3.32 4.33
C LEU A 511 11.89 -3.31 5.80
N ASP A 512 10.72 -2.76 6.11
CA ASP A 512 10.06 -2.86 7.43
C ASP A 512 9.72 -4.33 7.76
N GLY A 513 9.44 -5.13 6.74
CA GLY A 513 9.33 -6.58 6.86
C GLY A 513 10.66 -7.29 7.15
N ILE A 514 11.82 -6.69 6.83
CA ILE A 514 13.13 -7.33 7.02
C ILE A 514 13.59 -7.31 8.48
N GLU A 515 13.19 -6.35 9.33
CA GLU A 515 13.40 -6.46 10.79
C GLU A 515 12.14 -6.93 11.56
N ALA A 516 11.40 -7.85 10.93
CA ALA A 516 10.45 -8.75 11.58
C ALA A 516 10.43 -10.17 10.97
N ALA A 517 10.83 -10.32 9.71
CA ALA A 517 10.82 -11.57 8.93
C ALA A 517 12.17 -11.91 8.26
N ALA A 518 13.29 -11.33 8.70
CA ALA A 518 14.63 -11.90 8.48
C ALA A 518 15.06 -12.88 9.59
N ASP A 519 14.10 -13.37 10.38
CA ASP A 519 14.25 -14.58 11.16
C ASP A 519 13.96 -15.81 10.28
N VAL A 520 14.69 -16.90 10.46
CA VAL A 520 14.67 -18.08 9.58
C VAL A 520 13.56 -19.07 10.00
N THR A 521 12.46 -18.54 10.51
CA THR A 521 11.36 -19.28 11.14
C THR A 521 10.10 -19.42 10.27
N ASP A 522 10.03 -18.75 9.11
CA ASP A 522 9.03 -19.08 8.09
C ASP A 522 9.41 -20.36 7.35
N ALA A 523 9.02 -21.48 7.96
CA ALA A 523 9.13 -22.83 7.43
C ALA A 523 8.69 -22.97 5.96
N THR A 524 7.66 -22.23 5.54
CA THR A 524 7.09 -22.36 4.20
C THR A 524 8.03 -21.75 3.16
N ASN A 525 8.55 -20.55 3.45
CA ASN A 525 9.45 -19.84 2.55
C ASN A 525 10.87 -20.41 2.57
N VAL A 526 11.36 -20.90 3.72
CA VAL A 526 12.67 -21.58 3.84
C VAL A 526 12.68 -22.90 3.06
N ALA A 527 11.65 -23.74 3.23
CA ALA A 527 11.51 -24.99 2.47
C ALA A 527 11.30 -24.73 0.96
N ALA A 528 10.54 -23.70 0.58
CA ALA A 528 10.36 -23.31 -0.83
C ALA A 528 11.67 -22.84 -1.49
N ALA A 529 12.63 -22.33 -0.71
CA ALA A 529 13.97 -21.98 -1.19
C ALA A 529 14.95 -23.17 -1.24
N GLY A 530 14.54 -24.36 -0.76
CA GLY A 530 15.38 -25.56 -0.70
C GLY A 530 16.45 -25.52 0.41
N ALA A 531 16.25 -24.69 1.44
CA ALA A 531 17.06 -24.68 2.65
C ALA A 531 16.42 -25.55 3.75
N MET A 532 17.24 -26.01 4.70
CA MET A 532 16.82 -26.78 5.88
C MET A 532 16.85 -25.90 7.13
N MET A 533 15.87 -26.09 8.00
CA MET A 533 15.69 -25.38 9.27
C MET A 533 15.68 -26.35 10.47
N ASP A 534 15.92 -25.83 11.68
CA ASP A 534 15.89 -26.62 12.92
C ASP A 534 14.53 -27.31 13.13
N THR A 535 13.44 -26.59 12.83
CA THR A 535 12.05 -27.10 12.87
C THR A 535 11.69 -28.11 11.78
N ASP A 536 12.60 -28.47 10.87
CA ASP A 536 12.42 -29.66 10.01
C ASP A 536 12.62 -30.96 10.81
N PHE A 537 13.25 -30.89 11.99
CA PHE A 537 13.35 -31.99 12.95
C PHE A 537 12.26 -31.79 14.03
N THR A 538 11.24 -32.65 13.99
CA THR A 538 10.07 -32.56 14.86
C THR A 538 10.16 -33.46 16.10
N ALA A 539 11.07 -34.44 16.10
CA ALA A 539 11.33 -35.34 17.21
C ALA A 539 12.79 -35.83 17.30
N ASP A 540 13.18 -36.26 18.50
CA ASP A 540 14.48 -36.91 18.76
C ASP A 540 14.68 -38.14 17.86
N GLY A 541 15.84 -38.21 17.19
CA GLY A 541 16.21 -39.37 16.35
C GLY A 541 15.64 -39.35 14.93
N GLU A 542 15.14 -38.21 14.46
CA GLU A 542 14.86 -37.96 13.05
C GLU A 542 16.14 -37.63 12.26
N ILE A 543 16.17 -38.05 10.99
CA ILE A 543 17.21 -37.69 10.01
C ILE A 543 16.52 -37.22 8.73
N GLN A 544 17.02 -36.12 8.14
CA GLN A 544 16.58 -35.69 6.82
C GLN A 544 17.08 -36.65 5.74
N VAL A 545 16.16 -37.33 5.08
CA VAL A 545 16.43 -38.24 3.95
C VAL A 545 15.74 -37.74 2.68
N GLY A 546 16.35 -38.00 1.51
CA GLY A 546 15.79 -37.60 0.23
C GLY A 546 14.69 -38.55 -0.22
N THR A 547 13.44 -38.07 -0.25
CA THR A 547 12.27 -38.88 -0.67
C THR A 547 12.10 -38.92 -2.20
N GLY A 548 12.78 -38.03 -2.92
CA GLY A 548 12.90 -38.06 -4.38
C GLY A 548 12.71 -36.68 -5.02
N SER A 549 13.24 -36.50 -6.24
CA SER A 549 13.03 -35.28 -7.06
C SER A 549 13.28 -33.93 -6.36
N GLY A 550 14.23 -33.88 -5.41
CA GLY A 550 14.56 -32.67 -4.65
C GLY A 550 13.73 -32.45 -3.37
N ALA A 551 12.81 -33.36 -3.05
CA ALA A 551 12.14 -33.38 -1.75
C ALA A 551 12.98 -34.13 -0.70
N TYR A 552 12.93 -33.61 0.53
CA TYR A 552 13.48 -34.22 1.74
C TYR A 552 12.34 -34.46 2.74
N ALA A 553 12.54 -35.37 3.69
CA ALA A 553 11.67 -35.54 4.84
C ALA A 553 12.48 -35.92 6.08
N ALA A 554 12.06 -35.40 7.24
CA ALA A 554 12.43 -36.00 8.52
C ALA A 554 11.81 -37.39 8.60
N GLU A 555 12.65 -38.40 8.72
CA GLU A 555 12.21 -39.76 8.99
C GLU A 555 12.86 -40.27 10.27
N SER A 556 12.10 -41.05 11.04
CA SER A 556 12.55 -41.80 12.20
C SER A 556 12.01 -43.23 12.17
N GLY A 557 12.54 -44.11 13.02
CA GLY A 557 11.99 -45.45 13.19
C GLY A 557 12.06 -46.32 11.93
N ALA A 558 10.90 -46.73 11.40
CA ALA A 558 10.80 -47.76 10.36
C ALA A 558 10.95 -47.21 8.92
N THR A 559 10.46 -46.00 8.65
CA THR A 559 10.67 -45.33 7.36
C THR A 559 12.16 -45.05 7.18
N LEU A 560 12.78 -44.38 8.16
CA LEU A 560 14.20 -44.04 8.15
C LEU A 560 15.10 -45.23 7.83
N ARG A 561 14.90 -46.38 8.49
CA ARG A 561 15.69 -47.60 8.23
C ARG A 561 15.60 -48.05 6.78
N THR A 562 14.41 -47.96 6.17
CA THR A 562 14.19 -48.29 4.76
C THR A 562 14.88 -47.27 3.85
N SER A 563 14.72 -45.98 4.12
CA SER A 563 15.30 -44.90 3.32
C SER A 563 16.84 -44.83 3.37
N ILE A 564 17.47 -45.35 4.43
CA ILE A 564 18.94 -45.52 4.52
C ILE A 564 19.43 -46.94 4.15
N GLY A 565 18.55 -47.81 3.63
CA GLY A 565 18.91 -49.14 3.13
C GLY A 565 19.26 -50.19 4.20
N VAL A 566 18.88 -49.97 5.46
CA VAL A 566 19.00 -50.94 6.56
C VAL A 566 17.63 -51.49 6.99
N GLY A 567 16.64 -51.41 6.09
CA GLY A 567 15.29 -51.94 6.27
C GLY A 567 15.23 -53.46 6.10
N THR A 568 14.13 -54.08 6.53
CA THR A 568 13.93 -55.53 6.42
C THR A 568 13.62 -56.01 4.99
N GLY A 569 13.44 -55.09 4.04
CA GLY A 569 13.34 -55.40 2.61
C GLY A 569 14.67 -55.28 1.86
N ASP A 570 15.69 -54.69 2.49
CA ASP A 570 16.98 -54.39 1.87
C ASP A 570 17.99 -55.50 2.13
N SER A 571 18.99 -55.60 1.26
CA SER A 571 20.17 -56.45 1.48
C SER A 571 21.41 -55.58 1.29
N PRO A 572 21.74 -54.70 2.26
CA PRO A 572 22.82 -53.73 2.11
C PRO A 572 24.17 -54.43 1.96
N GLN A 573 24.73 -54.32 0.76
CA GLN A 573 26.03 -54.90 0.40
C GLN A 573 27.15 -53.99 0.89
N PHE A 574 27.41 -54.02 2.19
CA PHE A 574 28.58 -53.39 2.77
C PHE A 574 29.86 -54.16 2.40
N THR A 575 30.90 -53.45 1.93
CA THR A 575 32.24 -54.03 1.71
C THR A 575 32.88 -54.56 3.02
N GLY A 576 32.39 -54.09 4.16
CA GLY A 576 32.66 -54.62 5.50
C GLY A 576 31.71 -53.99 6.51
N ILE A 577 31.39 -54.71 7.60
CA ILE A 577 30.54 -54.24 8.70
C ILE A 577 31.38 -54.25 9.97
N GLU A 578 31.55 -53.10 10.61
CA GLU A 578 32.29 -52.95 11.88
C GLU A 578 31.31 -53.01 13.05
N VAL A 579 31.57 -53.86 14.06
CA VAL A 579 30.55 -54.23 15.06
C VAL A 579 31.08 -54.12 16.50
N GLY A 580 31.20 -52.88 17.00
CA GLY A 580 31.09 -52.62 18.44
C GLY A 580 32.04 -51.60 19.06
N HIS A 581 31.52 -50.85 20.03
CA HIS A 581 32.27 -49.99 20.96
C HIS A 581 31.34 -49.59 22.13
N ALA A 582 31.64 -49.81 23.42
CA ALA A 582 32.83 -50.42 24.04
C ALA A 582 32.52 -51.41 25.18
N SER A 583 31.25 -51.57 25.60
CA SER A 583 30.88 -52.36 26.79
C SER A 583 30.15 -53.67 26.48
N ASP A 584 29.34 -53.72 25.43
CA ASP A 584 28.91 -54.97 24.78
C ASP A 584 28.35 -54.69 23.39
N THR A 585 28.59 -55.58 22.41
CA THR A 585 28.10 -55.46 21.01
C THR A 585 28.46 -56.65 20.09
N THR A 586 29.18 -57.66 20.56
CA THR A 586 30.15 -58.36 19.71
C THR A 586 29.60 -59.51 18.84
N LEU A 587 29.40 -59.22 17.56
CA LEU A 587 29.60 -60.18 16.47
C LEU A 587 31.13 -60.34 16.24
N ALA A 588 31.78 -61.10 17.11
CA ALA A 588 33.23 -61.29 17.09
C ALA A 588 33.65 -62.41 16.11
N ARG A 589 34.94 -62.47 15.78
CA ARG A 589 35.53 -63.60 15.05
C ARG A 589 36.32 -64.47 16.04
N SER A 590 35.71 -65.50 16.63
CA SER A 590 36.28 -66.25 17.78
C SER A 590 37.66 -66.85 17.50
N ALA A 591 37.83 -67.40 16.30
CA ALA A 591 39.10 -67.86 15.77
C ALA A 591 39.12 -67.69 14.24
N SER A 592 40.24 -68.04 13.58
CA SER A 592 40.35 -67.92 12.13
C SER A 592 39.34 -68.83 11.43
N GLY A 593 38.49 -68.26 10.57
CA GLY A 593 37.42 -68.96 9.87
C GLY A 593 36.05 -68.93 10.57
N GLU A 594 35.97 -68.39 11.79
CA GLU A 594 34.79 -68.49 12.63
C GLU A 594 34.08 -67.18 12.90
N ILE A 595 32.79 -67.10 12.62
CA ILE A 595 31.93 -66.09 13.24
C ILE A 595 31.60 -66.55 14.67
N SER A 596 31.47 -65.61 15.61
CA SER A 596 30.93 -65.88 16.93
C SER A 596 30.02 -64.76 17.39
N ILE A 597 29.02 -65.12 18.19
CA ILE A 597 28.14 -64.19 18.88
C ILE A 597 28.40 -64.39 20.36
N GLU A 598 28.75 -63.33 21.07
CA GLU A 598 29.02 -63.35 22.52
C GLU A 598 30.06 -64.45 22.93
N GLY A 599 31.05 -64.69 22.06
CA GLY A 599 32.10 -65.68 22.27
C GLY A 599 31.69 -67.14 22.01
N LYS A 600 30.52 -67.43 21.43
CA LYS A 600 30.12 -68.77 20.99
C LYS A 600 30.45 -68.99 19.52
N ARG A 601 31.31 -69.99 19.23
CA ARG A 601 31.70 -70.42 17.87
C ARG A 601 30.45 -70.74 17.02
N ALA A 602 30.29 -70.11 15.86
CA ALA A 602 29.35 -70.54 14.83
C ALA A 602 30.05 -71.59 13.95
N LEU A 603 29.72 -72.85 14.19
CA LEU A 603 30.35 -74.01 13.54
C LEU A 603 29.89 -74.16 12.08
N ASN A 604 30.82 -74.50 11.19
CA ASN A 604 30.53 -74.97 9.84
C ASN A 604 30.58 -76.50 9.78
N THR A 605 29.91 -77.10 8.79
CA THR A 605 29.85 -78.56 8.59
C THR A 605 31.20 -79.22 8.22
N GLY A 606 32.26 -78.44 8.04
CA GLY A 606 33.63 -78.95 7.80
C GLY A 606 34.44 -79.24 9.07
N ASP A 607 33.95 -78.86 10.26
CA ASP A 607 34.67 -79.02 11.54
C ASP A 607 34.47 -80.40 12.19
N LEU A 608 33.70 -81.28 11.55
CA LEU A 608 33.30 -82.59 12.06
C LEU A 608 34.36 -83.64 11.67
N SER A 609 34.70 -84.54 12.59
CA SER A 609 36.07 -85.09 12.69
C SER A 609 36.15 -86.61 12.84
N LEU A 610 37.35 -87.16 12.61
CA LEU A 610 37.64 -88.60 12.80
C LEU A 610 37.67 -88.97 14.30
N GLN A 611 36.83 -89.92 14.68
CA GLN A 611 36.73 -90.53 16.01
C GLN A 611 37.31 -91.96 16.01
N THR A 612 37.51 -92.53 17.19
CA THR A 612 38.07 -93.88 17.36
C THR A 612 37.38 -94.66 18.46
N VAL A 613 37.21 -95.97 18.25
CA VAL A 613 36.77 -96.93 19.30
C VAL A 613 37.72 -98.13 19.32
N VAL A 614 38.01 -98.68 20.49
CA VAL A 614 38.95 -99.80 20.67
C VAL A 614 38.22 -101.01 21.22
N ILE A 615 38.29 -102.12 20.49
CA ILE A 615 37.67 -103.40 20.82
C ILE A 615 38.78 -104.36 21.27
N PRO A 616 38.85 -104.75 22.55
CA PRO A 616 39.83 -105.74 23.01
C PRO A 616 39.45 -107.15 22.57
N ALA A 617 40.43 -108.04 22.42
CA ALA A 617 40.21 -109.45 22.06
C ALA A 617 39.24 -110.18 23.02
N GLY A 618 39.20 -109.79 24.30
CA GLY A 618 38.24 -110.31 25.28
C GLY A 618 36.78 -109.87 25.09
N ALA A 619 36.49 -109.00 24.10
CA ALA A 619 35.15 -108.61 23.68
C ALA A 619 34.77 -109.17 22.29
N MET A 620 35.62 -110.02 21.72
CA MET A 620 35.41 -110.68 20.42
C MET A 620 35.00 -112.14 20.62
N LEU A 621 34.23 -112.67 19.67
CA LEU A 621 33.77 -114.05 19.63
C LEU A 621 34.52 -114.81 18.53
N SER A 622 35.22 -115.90 18.87
CA SER A 622 35.77 -116.81 17.85
C SER A 622 34.65 -117.41 16.99
N SER A 623 34.85 -117.50 15.68
CA SER A 623 33.86 -118.11 14.79
C SER A 623 33.65 -119.59 15.11
N THR A 624 32.42 -120.10 14.95
CA THR A 624 32.09 -121.51 15.22
C THR A 624 32.68 -122.51 14.22
N THR A 625 33.31 -122.00 13.16
CA THR A 625 34.07 -122.74 12.14
C THR A 625 35.24 -121.85 11.76
N SER A 626 36.46 -122.39 11.78
CA SER A 626 37.72 -121.64 11.61
C SER A 626 37.78 -120.38 12.50
N GLY A 627 37.91 -120.59 13.81
CA GLY A 627 37.85 -119.53 14.80
C GLY A 627 38.96 -119.67 15.84
N PRO A 628 39.70 -118.59 16.11
CA PRO A 628 40.95 -118.62 16.87
C PRO A 628 40.76 -119.07 18.32
N ALA A 629 41.79 -119.68 18.90
CA ALA A 629 41.77 -120.15 20.27
C ALA A 629 41.84 -118.98 21.27
N SER A 630 40.88 -118.91 22.21
CA SER A 630 40.89 -117.85 23.24
C SER A 630 41.84 -118.19 24.39
N ALA A 631 42.83 -117.33 24.64
CA ALA A 631 43.79 -117.52 25.72
C ALA A 631 43.82 -116.34 26.72
N GLN A 632 44.35 -116.62 27.91
CA GLN A 632 44.83 -115.62 28.85
C GLN A 632 46.33 -115.83 29.05
N VAL A 633 47.09 -114.75 28.91
CA VAL A 633 48.55 -114.77 29.02
C VAL A 633 48.96 -113.92 30.21
N GLU A 634 49.92 -114.42 30.99
CA GLU A 634 50.57 -113.72 32.10
C GLU A 634 52.06 -113.55 31.76
N THR A 635 52.60 -112.33 31.85
CA THR A 635 54.01 -112.08 31.54
C THR A 635 54.94 -112.53 32.68
N THR A 636 56.07 -113.13 32.33
CA THR A 636 56.95 -113.86 33.25
C THR A 636 57.54 -113.03 34.40
N THR A 637 57.98 -111.79 34.12
CA THR A 637 58.69 -110.96 35.12
C THR A 637 57.74 -110.10 35.97
N ASN A 638 56.68 -109.57 35.36
CA ASN A 638 55.83 -108.53 35.95
C ASN A 638 54.36 -108.97 36.14
N ALA A 639 54.01 -110.23 35.84
CA ALA A 639 52.67 -110.80 35.96
C ALA A 639 51.55 -109.99 35.25
N ILE A 640 51.88 -109.32 34.15
CA ILE A 640 50.89 -108.56 33.36
C ILE A 640 49.95 -109.57 32.71
N ASN A 641 48.68 -109.55 33.12
CA ASN A 641 47.64 -110.43 32.61
C ASN A 641 46.87 -109.75 31.47
N TYR A 642 46.73 -110.43 30.34
CA TYR A 642 45.96 -109.96 29.19
C TYR A 642 45.23 -111.13 28.48
N LYS A 643 44.19 -110.80 27.71
CA LYS A 643 43.46 -111.74 26.85
C LYS A 643 43.99 -111.63 25.42
N VAL A 644 44.03 -112.76 24.72
CA VAL A 644 44.32 -112.83 23.29
C VAL A 644 43.39 -113.83 22.59
N LEU A 645 43.28 -113.67 21.28
CA LEU A 645 42.81 -114.71 20.37
C LEU A 645 44.01 -115.16 19.53
N ASP A 646 44.31 -116.46 19.59
CA ASP A 646 45.44 -117.10 18.92
C ASP A 646 44.96 -117.68 17.58
N PHE A 647 45.37 -117.06 16.47
CA PHE A 647 45.00 -117.44 15.10
C PHE A 647 46.05 -118.38 14.51
N ASP A 648 45.67 -119.62 14.17
CA ASP A 648 46.54 -120.64 13.57
C ASP A 648 47.12 -120.17 12.21
N ALA A 649 48.19 -120.81 11.75
CA ALA A 649 48.84 -120.55 10.46
C ALA A 649 48.36 -121.50 9.32
N SER A 650 47.51 -122.48 9.65
CA SER A 650 47.14 -123.59 8.74
C SER A 650 45.97 -123.28 7.81
N ALA A 651 45.13 -122.31 8.16
CA ALA A 651 43.96 -121.85 7.41
C ALA A 651 43.51 -120.47 7.93
N ASP A 652 42.77 -119.72 7.11
CA ASP A 652 42.11 -118.48 7.54
C ASP A 652 41.21 -118.74 8.75
N GLU A 653 41.49 -118.07 9.87
CA GLU A 653 40.63 -118.05 11.05
C GLU A 653 40.06 -116.64 11.28
N CYS A 654 38.84 -116.58 11.82
CA CYS A 654 38.09 -115.34 11.99
C CYS A 654 37.49 -115.21 13.40
N ALA A 655 37.61 -114.02 13.99
CA ALA A 655 36.88 -113.59 15.18
C ALA A 655 35.93 -112.43 14.84
N GLN A 656 34.84 -112.29 15.59
CA GLN A 656 33.74 -111.37 15.30
C GLN A 656 33.46 -110.45 16.48
N PHE A 657 33.03 -109.22 16.20
CA PHE A 657 32.51 -108.28 17.20
C PHE A 657 31.39 -107.44 16.60
N SER A 658 30.56 -106.85 17.45
CA SER A 658 29.44 -106.00 17.04
C SER A 658 29.38 -104.76 17.91
N ILE A 659 29.18 -103.59 17.29
CA ILE A 659 28.94 -102.33 17.99
C ILE A 659 27.75 -101.61 17.37
N PRO A 660 26.84 -101.02 18.16
CA PRO A 660 25.99 -99.96 17.66
C PRO A 660 26.91 -98.77 17.38
N MET A 661 26.91 -98.28 16.14
CA MET A 661 27.66 -97.06 15.80
C MET A 661 26.93 -95.85 16.43
N PRO A 662 27.65 -94.80 16.87
CA PRO A 662 27.01 -93.60 17.39
C PRO A 662 26.12 -92.96 16.31
N LYS A 663 25.02 -92.31 16.72
CA LYS A 663 24.13 -91.60 15.79
C LYS A 663 24.88 -90.53 15.00
N GLY A 664 25.91 -89.94 15.60
CA GLY A 664 26.74 -88.93 14.96
C GLY A 664 27.73 -89.47 13.92
N TRP A 665 27.86 -90.79 13.71
CA TRP A 665 28.69 -91.35 12.63
C TRP A 665 28.06 -91.07 11.27
N ASN A 666 28.88 -90.60 10.32
CA ASN A 666 28.47 -90.18 8.98
C ASN A 666 28.08 -91.32 8.01
N GLU A 667 27.69 -92.49 8.53
CA GLU A 667 27.25 -93.69 7.79
C GLU A 667 28.28 -94.24 6.75
N GLY A 668 29.50 -93.70 6.76
CA GLY A 668 30.50 -93.88 5.69
C GLY A 668 31.46 -95.05 5.87
N THR A 669 32.60 -95.00 5.19
CA THR A 669 33.67 -95.99 5.38
C THR A 669 34.39 -95.84 6.72
N VAL A 670 34.82 -96.94 7.29
CA VAL A 670 35.70 -96.97 8.48
C VAL A 670 37.13 -97.39 8.10
N THR A 671 38.09 -97.23 9.00
CA THR A 671 39.42 -97.86 8.91
C THR A 671 39.75 -98.57 10.21
N TYR A 672 40.74 -99.47 10.24
CA TYR A 672 41.17 -100.14 11.47
C TYR A 672 42.68 -100.26 11.63
N GLN A 673 43.10 -100.57 12.85
CA GLN A 673 44.48 -100.96 13.20
C GLN A 673 44.41 -102.18 14.12
N ALA A 674 45.16 -103.25 13.80
CA ALA A 674 45.27 -104.44 14.62
C ALA A 674 46.43 -104.30 15.62
N PHE A 675 46.18 -104.65 16.88
CA PHE A 675 47.19 -104.76 17.94
C PHE A 675 47.34 -106.23 18.31
N TRP A 676 48.57 -106.76 18.27
CA TRP A 676 48.82 -108.20 18.32
C TRP A 676 50.20 -108.52 18.92
N THR A 677 50.52 -109.81 19.07
CA THR A 677 51.83 -110.30 19.53
C THR A 677 52.11 -111.73 19.02
N THR A 678 53.33 -112.23 19.22
CA THR A 678 53.81 -113.55 18.81
C THR A 678 54.35 -114.35 20.00
N THR A 679 54.21 -115.68 19.98
CA THR A 679 54.82 -116.60 20.95
C THR A 679 56.31 -116.86 20.69
N ALA A 680 56.82 -116.55 19.50
CA ALA A 680 58.18 -116.81 19.08
C ALA A 680 58.96 -115.52 18.75
N THR A 681 60.25 -115.54 19.05
CA THR A 681 61.23 -114.51 18.66
C THR A 681 61.53 -114.64 17.17
N GLY A 682 61.23 -113.60 16.37
CA GLY A 682 61.39 -113.61 14.92
C GLY A 682 61.00 -112.30 14.25
N THR A 683 61.09 -112.26 12.92
CA THR A 683 60.68 -111.14 12.05
C THR A 683 59.74 -111.57 10.93
N THR A 684 58.98 -112.64 11.16
CA THR A 684 57.93 -113.15 10.26
C THR A 684 56.70 -112.26 10.28
N GLY A 685 56.04 -112.11 9.14
CA GLY A 685 54.85 -111.28 8.94
C GLY A 685 53.53 -111.99 9.18
N VAL A 686 52.48 -111.20 9.36
CA VAL A 686 51.08 -111.62 9.46
C VAL A 686 50.20 -110.69 8.62
N ALA A 687 49.16 -111.24 7.99
CA ALA A 687 48.16 -110.45 7.28
C ALA A 687 46.82 -110.48 8.03
N TRP A 688 46.35 -109.32 8.46
CA TRP A 688 45.05 -109.16 9.13
C TRP A 688 44.04 -108.56 8.16
N TYR A 689 42.83 -109.10 8.04
CA TYR A 689 41.75 -108.46 7.29
C TYR A 689 40.49 -108.20 8.11
N LEU A 690 39.86 -107.04 7.86
CA LEU A 690 38.56 -106.69 8.41
C LEU A 690 37.48 -106.69 7.32
N GLN A 691 36.29 -107.19 7.67
CA GLN A 691 35.04 -107.01 6.92
C GLN A 691 33.96 -106.50 7.87
N GLY A 692 33.04 -105.68 7.36
CA GLY A 692 31.92 -105.13 8.14
C GLY A 692 30.58 -105.20 7.40
N VAL A 693 29.50 -105.26 8.18
CA VAL A 693 28.10 -105.20 7.72
C VAL A 693 27.24 -104.52 8.79
N ALA A 694 26.45 -103.53 8.39
CA ALA A 694 25.42 -102.91 9.22
C ALA A 694 24.11 -103.66 9.06
N ILE A 695 23.36 -103.80 10.16
CA ILE A 695 22.03 -104.39 10.18
C ILE A 695 21.09 -103.38 10.84
N SER A 696 20.10 -102.90 10.08
CA SER A 696 19.08 -101.97 10.55
C SER A 696 17.95 -102.68 11.30
N ASP A 697 17.09 -101.92 12.00
CA ASP A 697 15.98 -102.50 12.77
C ASP A 697 14.96 -103.22 11.85
N GLY A 698 14.77 -104.51 12.11
CA GLY A 698 13.91 -105.41 11.32
C GLY A 698 14.60 -106.24 10.25
N ASP A 699 15.88 -105.98 9.92
CA ASP A 699 16.61 -106.69 8.86
C ASP A 699 17.26 -108.02 9.33
N PRO A 700 17.52 -108.96 8.40
CA PRO A 700 18.11 -110.26 8.74
C PRO A 700 19.60 -110.17 9.08
N ILE A 701 19.97 -110.58 10.29
CA ILE A 701 21.37 -110.65 10.77
C ILE A 701 22.26 -111.52 9.86
N ASP A 702 21.70 -112.53 9.18
CA ASP A 702 22.39 -113.36 8.18
C ASP A 702 22.52 -112.62 6.82
N THR A 703 23.20 -111.48 6.85
CA THR A 703 23.50 -110.65 5.67
C THR A 703 24.98 -110.78 5.29
N ALA A 704 25.27 -110.75 3.99
CA ALA A 704 26.61 -110.97 3.47
C ALA A 704 27.62 -109.88 3.91
N TRP A 705 28.79 -110.32 4.35
CA TRP A 705 29.92 -109.47 4.73
C TRP A 705 30.40 -108.57 3.57
N GLY A 706 30.81 -107.34 3.89
CA GLY A 706 31.45 -106.42 2.94
C GLY A 706 32.80 -106.91 2.41
N THR A 707 33.42 -106.16 1.50
CA THR A 707 34.71 -106.52 0.91
C THR A 707 35.82 -106.56 1.96
N ALA A 708 36.67 -107.59 1.91
CA ALA A 708 37.83 -107.69 2.79
C ALA A 708 38.87 -106.62 2.47
N VAL A 709 39.35 -105.94 3.52
CA VAL A 709 40.50 -105.04 3.45
C VAL A 709 41.60 -105.64 4.30
N VAL A 710 42.73 -105.95 3.69
CA VAL A 710 43.93 -106.48 4.33
C VAL A 710 44.81 -105.34 4.86
N VAL A 711 45.47 -105.57 5.99
CA VAL A 711 46.64 -104.82 6.46
C VAL A 711 47.70 -105.80 6.95
N THR A 712 48.94 -105.64 6.48
CA THR A 712 50.08 -106.46 6.88
C THR A 712 50.86 -105.80 8.00
N ASP A 713 51.52 -106.60 8.84
CA ASP A 713 52.46 -106.15 9.87
C ASP A 713 53.49 -107.26 10.19
N ASP A 714 54.69 -106.86 10.60
CA ASP A 714 55.82 -107.79 10.81
C ASP A 714 56.21 -107.88 12.29
N ALA A 715 56.62 -109.07 12.75
CA ALA A 715 57.20 -109.21 14.07
C ALA A 715 58.52 -108.41 14.19
N GLN A 716 58.72 -107.68 15.30
CA GLN A 716 59.84 -106.72 15.39
C GLN A 716 61.08 -107.21 16.15
N SER A 717 60.94 -108.22 17.03
CA SER A 717 61.99 -109.21 17.31
C SER A 717 61.55 -110.22 18.38
N ALA A 718 60.96 -109.79 19.49
CA ALA A 718 60.84 -110.63 20.68
C ALA A 718 59.42 -111.22 20.87
N ALA A 719 59.38 -112.44 21.39
CA ALA A 719 58.13 -113.05 21.84
C ALA A 719 57.49 -112.19 22.96
N GLY A 720 56.21 -111.85 22.79
CA GLY A 720 55.47 -111.01 23.74
C GLY A 720 55.60 -109.49 23.53
N ASP A 721 56.29 -109.02 22.49
CA ASP A 721 56.23 -107.60 22.09
C ASP A 721 54.81 -107.22 21.65
N VAL A 722 54.33 -106.02 22.02
CA VAL A 722 53.04 -105.50 21.53
C VAL A 722 53.27 -104.82 20.19
N LEU A 723 52.76 -105.44 19.14
CA LEU A 723 52.86 -105.03 17.75
C LEU A 723 51.57 -104.33 17.33
N ALA A 724 51.65 -103.44 16.34
CA ALA A 724 50.54 -102.60 15.91
C ALA A 724 50.68 -102.27 14.43
N SER A 725 49.72 -102.74 13.62
CA SER A 725 49.76 -102.62 12.16
C SER A 725 49.79 -101.16 11.69
N SER A 726 49.98 -100.95 10.39
CA SER A 726 49.54 -99.68 9.79
C SER A 726 48.00 -99.52 9.93
N VAL A 727 47.49 -98.31 9.69
CA VAL A 727 46.03 -98.11 9.59
C VAL A 727 45.58 -98.56 8.20
N SER A 728 44.52 -99.36 8.14
CA SER A 728 43.98 -99.92 6.91
C SER A 728 43.55 -98.84 5.89
N SER A 729 43.38 -99.25 4.63
CA SER A 729 42.55 -98.49 3.70
C SER A 729 41.06 -98.58 4.09
N ALA A 730 40.20 -97.84 3.37
CA ALA A 730 38.79 -97.65 3.70
C ALA A 730 37.98 -98.96 3.60
N VAL A 731 37.55 -99.48 4.76
CA VAL A 731 36.61 -100.61 4.86
C VAL A 731 35.20 -100.09 4.59
N THR A 732 34.57 -100.64 3.54
CA THR A 732 33.17 -100.35 3.22
C THR A 732 32.27 -101.30 3.99
N ILE A 733 31.34 -100.73 4.78
CA ILE A 733 30.34 -101.50 5.53
C ILE A 733 29.22 -101.93 4.57
N ALA A 734 28.93 -103.23 4.51
CA ALA A 734 27.79 -103.73 3.75
C ALA A 734 26.45 -103.47 4.47
N GLY A 735 25.32 -103.79 3.83
CA GLY A 735 23.99 -103.76 4.47
C GLY A 735 23.21 -102.44 4.32
N THR A 736 23.83 -101.37 3.78
CA THR A 736 23.25 -100.00 3.71
C THR A 736 23.13 -99.36 5.11
N PRO A 737 24.25 -98.93 5.70
CA PRO A 737 24.26 -98.41 7.07
C PRO A 737 23.37 -97.18 7.27
N ALA A 738 22.69 -97.14 8.41
CA ALA A 738 21.95 -95.98 8.92
C ALA A 738 22.35 -95.62 10.37
N ALA A 739 22.08 -94.38 10.77
CA ALA A 739 22.38 -93.86 12.10
C ALA A 739 21.71 -94.65 13.23
N GLY A 740 22.53 -95.34 14.04
CA GLY A 740 22.11 -96.19 15.16
C GLY A 740 22.10 -97.69 14.87
N ASP A 741 22.42 -98.12 13.65
CA ASP A 741 22.47 -99.53 13.26
C ASP A 741 23.50 -100.36 14.04
N MET A 742 23.21 -101.65 14.18
CA MET A 742 24.17 -102.61 14.73
C MET A 742 25.18 -103.00 13.63
N SER A 743 26.41 -102.51 13.76
CA SER A 743 27.50 -102.85 12.84
C SER A 743 28.27 -104.05 13.35
N PHE A 744 28.17 -105.16 12.62
CA PHE A 744 28.92 -106.39 12.83
C PHE A 744 30.23 -106.34 12.03
N PHE A 745 31.29 -106.86 12.64
CA PHE A 745 32.63 -106.91 12.08
C PHE A 745 33.23 -108.29 12.26
N ARG A 746 34.04 -108.73 11.31
CA ARG A 746 34.94 -109.87 11.48
C ARG A 746 36.37 -109.46 11.17
N ILE A 747 37.28 -109.79 12.10
CA ILE A 747 38.73 -109.66 11.99
C ILE A 747 39.30 -111.07 11.80
N CYS A 748 40.08 -111.25 10.75
CA CYS A 748 40.59 -112.55 10.33
C CYS A 748 42.09 -112.47 10.04
N ARG A 749 42.77 -113.61 10.08
CA ARG A 749 44.12 -113.79 9.54
C ARG A 749 44.01 -114.34 8.11
N ASP A 750 44.69 -113.73 7.15
CA ASP A 750 44.79 -114.22 5.76
C ASP A 750 46.08 -115.02 5.63
N VAL A 751 45.99 -116.35 5.70
CA VAL A 751 47.18 -117.22 5.55
C VAL A 751 47.52 -117.47 4.07
N SER A 752 46.84 -116.77 3.15
CA SER A 752 47.06 -116.82 1.70
C SER A 752 47.73 -115.56 1.13
N ASP A 753 47.81 -114.47 1.92
CA ASP A 753 48.57 -113.28 1.58
C ASP A 753 50.09 -113.56 1.60
N ALA A 754 50.83 -112.91 0.70
CA ALA A 754 52.26 -113.13 0.53
C ALA A 754 53.13 -112.61 1.68
N ASN A 755 52.57 -111.84 2.62
CA ASN A 755 53.23 -111.34 3.83
C ASN A 755 52.97 -112.22 5.06
N ASP A 756 52.07 -113.20 5.01
CA ASP A 756 51.83 -114.12 6.14
C ASP A 756 52.75 -115.35 6.04
N ASP A 757 53.98 -115.20 6.57
CA ASP A 757 54.98 -116.29 6.64
C ASP A 757 55.19 -116.83 8.07
N MET A 758 54.35 -116.39 9.02
CA MET A 758 54.43 -116.75 10.43
C MET A 758 53.96 -118.18 10.72
N THR A 759 54.90 -119.08 11.02
CA THR A 759 54.64 -120.52 11.26
C THR A 759 53.95 -120.87 12.59
N GLN A 760 53.54 -119.89 13.37
CA GLN A 760 52.94 -120.05 14.70
C GLN A 760 51.70 -119.16 14.88
N ASP A 761 51.01 -119.32 16.00
CA ASP A 761 49.79 -118.56 16.30
C ASP A 761 50.07 -117.05 16.39
N ALA A 762 49.35 -116.27 15.58
CA ALA A 762 49.34 -114.81 15.67
C ALA A 762 48.31 -114.38 16.71
N ARG A 763 48.75 -113.71 17.78
CA ARG A 763 47.94 -113.46 18.98
C ARG A 763 47.33 -112.06 18.95
N LEU A 764 46.07 -111.93 18.53
CA LEU A 764 45.37 -110.64 18.51
C LEU A 764 45.07 -110.17 19.94
N ILE A 765 45.40 -108.92 20.26
CA ILE A 765 45.17 -108.25 21.55
C ILE A 765 43.97 -107.30 21.46
N ALA A 766 43.86 -106.51 20.38
CA ALA A 766 42.76 -105.58 20.15
C ALA A 766 42.64 -105.15 18.68
N VAL A 767 41.49 -104.61 18.29
CA VAL A 767 41.30 -103.84 17.06
C VAL A 767 40.85 -102.43 17.44
N LYS A 768 41.52 -101.41 16.91
CA LYS A 768 41.06 -100.02 16.96
C LYS A 768 40.36 -99.68 15.65
N LEU A 769 39.09 -99.33 15.71
CA LEU A 769 38.29 -98.85 14.60
C LEU A 769 38.30 -97.31 14.58
N LEU A 770 38.29 -96.71 13.40
CA LEU A 770 38.26 -95.26 13.19
C LEU A 770 37.14 -94.91 12.20
N TYR A 771 36.37 -93.88 12.50
CA TYR A 771 35.16 -93.48 11.76
C TYR A 771 34.94 -91.96 11.84
N THR A 772 34.33 -91.34 10.85
CA THR A 772 34.09 -89.89 10.82
C THR A 772 32.70 -89.57 11.38
N ILE A 773 32.59 -88.53 12.22
CA ILE A 773 31.28 -88.00 12.63
C ILE A 773 30.81 -86.85 11.73
N ASP A 774 29.50 -86.65 11.64
CA ASP A 774 28.85 -85.46 11.09
C ASP A 774 27.85 -84.78 12.06
N ALA A 775 27.64 -85.36 13.25
CA ALA A 775 27.02 -84.67 14.40
C ALA A 775 27.88 -84.75 15.67
N LEU A 776 27.91 -83.66 16.44
CA LEU A 776 28.65 -83.56 17.73
C LEU A 776 27.90 -84.16 18.93
N LYS A 777 26.79 -84.87 18.69
CA LYS A 777 25.92 -85.39 19.75
C LYS A 777 25.21 -86.68 19.31
N ASP A 778 24.88 -87.51 20.30
CA ASP A 778 24.05 -88.71 20.17
C ASP A 778 22.69 -88.58 20.90
N ASP A 779 22.19 -87.36 21.20
CA ASP A 779 20.93 -87.14 21.95
C ASP A 779 19.66 -87.48 21.14
#